data_AF-A0A1E7N271-F1
#
_entry.id   AF-A0A1E7N271-F1
#
_cell.length_a   1.000
_cell.length_b   1.000
_cell.length_c   1.000
_cell.angle_alpha   90.00
_cell.angle_beta   90.00
_cell.angle_gamma   90.00
#
_symmetry.space_group_name_H-M   'P 1'
#
loop_
_entity.id
_entity.type
_entity.pdbx_description
1 polymer ?
#
loop_
_entity_poly.entity_id
_entity_poly.type
_entity_poly.pdbx_seq_one_letter_code
_entity_poly.pdbx_strand_id
1 'polypeptide(L)'
;MRQRQRQVAVRGEEQQDRGRGQDSRPTGVPISVPGAPMTLLAMQRSVGNTAVVQMIRSGTFPGPVVQRMPQDGSGAGSSSAGRAPGEIMKEIKNQIKKVPEGADEPLMKEYGGLRQGRAHAEMDMRFPRSKEGQEAQQTLTETSVLLFDSMKGAQERARVQDPKVEEEGDDREVQGMLINDRLVFASNFDASVDTLVQVGSEEAGAAPTVEQLLAIEQSEEGRSKGLRNHEQRNVGEKLASYRRKNKAIIDGQRGTPGGEQGRGNDPAAQALHAKLSQPVIVLDLHSENLREMLTDTAHEGRVFLLRFGSGPGGAKQGRPDRSVHAEQKLLLALSAAGIRPQHDVRGPLAISGKYRPCMGCAAALMYYRERLGFGQLSFNPNYGHFFQSSVNSLYEHHRHMIDEHYLGFIRHMVEEEVTSTPAGWNEGAPEGAEERRGGPTLRVPGKYASRQADNTPPNSDAEDGPEDMPYRRIPERRLERTWEQETAHIGIGTGAAQSTWRRTGETLSPEQARELHDLWNLGSDRRAPTKADWHRALDLAGQYHTQQGMTYEYLGGVVGRHPEKFGSMIAKHLKEGPQRHVPTRSSKIESRPRKRVKTAAEDKQFIKGGKIDDDGKAALTAVIERLLPRNSWCQDWKQRHDAGTGPDLNPIKAPDELQLKIAELREDHGYDVPSMSQFLYTGENGDNLRKAISRKGKKLLDARRSTTGGPAPVDYDGDTEMAGL
;
A
#
# COMPACT_ATOMS: atom_id res chain seq x y z
N MET A 1 -23.39 69.52 24.00
CA MET A 1 -24.69 69.07 24.54
C MET A 1 -24.47 67.81 25.37
N ARG A 2 -24.90 67.87 26.65
CA ARG A 2 -25.07 66.82 27.68
C ARG A 2 -24.19 65.56 27.55
N GLN A 3 -23.07 65.43 28.31
CA GLN A 3 -22.96 64.98 29.72
C GLN A 3 -23.54 63.57 29.97
N ARG A 4 -22.99 62.65 30.76
CA ARG A 4 -21.81 62.48 31.66
C ARG A 4 -21.86 60.97 32.09
N GLN A 5 -20.74 60.25 32.30
CA GLN A 5 -20.05 60.04 33.62
C GLN A 5 -21.02 59.60 34.75
N ARG A 6 -20.82 58.55 35.57
CA ARG A 6 -19.71 58.12 36.48
C ARG A 6 -20.16 56.77 37.12
N GLN A 7 -19.30 55.78 37.42
CA GLN A 7 -18.37 55.62 38.56
C GLN A 7 -18.96 55.64 39.99
N VAL A 8 -18.26 54.91 40.90
CA VAL A 8 -18.17 54.99 42.39
C VAL A 8 -19.06 53.97 43.16
N ALA A 9 -18.70 53.33 44.28
CA ALA A 9 -17.47 52.95 45.02
C ALA A 9 -17.89 52.00 46.20
N VAL A 10 -17.07 51.01 46.60
CA VAL A 10 -16.28 50.88 47.86
C VAL A 10 -17.01 51.07 49.21
N ARG A 11 -16.96 50.01 50.05
CA ARG A 11 -16.72 49.94 51.54
C ARG A 11 -17.13 48.51 51.99
N GLY A 12 -16.48 47.77 52.90
CA GLY A 12 -15.51 48.07 53.97
C GLY A 12 -16.08 47.60 55.32
N GLU A 13 -15.25 46.90 56.13
CA GLU A 13 -15.39 46.51 57.56
C GLU A 13 -16.07 45.16 57.88
N GLU A 14 -15.51 44.13 58.55
CA GLU A 14 -14.59 43.89 59.71
C GLU A 14 -15.27 43.58 61.07
N GLN A 15 -14.61 42.66 61.82
CA GLN A 15 -14.74 42.22 63.24
C GLN A 15 -15.72 41.05 63.54
N GLN A 16 -15.23 39.86 63.96
CA GLN A 16 -14.69 39.43 65.29
C GLN A 16 -15.73 39.59 66.44
N ASP A 17 -16.02 38.62 67.31
CA ASP A 17 -15.11 37.88 68.20
C ASP A 17 -15.85 36.75 69.00
N ARG A 18 -15.07 35.74 69.48
CA ARG A 18 -15.16 34.80 70.66
C ARG A 18 -16.52 34.41 71.32
N GLY A 19 -16.74 33.22 71.92
CA GLY A 19 -15.93 32.04 72.26
C GLY A 19 -16.56 31.17 73.38
N ARG A 20 -16.00 29.95 73.61
CA ARG A 20 -16.12 28.95 74.73
C ARG A 20 -17.38 28.04 74.80
N GLY A 21 -17.31 26.72 75.05
CA GLY A 21 -16.22 25.75 75.28
C GLY A 21 -16.73 24.30 75.58
N GLN A 22 -15.84 23.30 75.36
CA GLN A 22 -15.68 21.92 75.94
C GLN A 22 -16.88 20.92 75.96
N ASP A 23 -16.83 19.60 75.66
CA ASP A 23 -15.85 18.51 75.42
C ASP A 23 -16.56 17.44 74.54
N SER A 24 -15.99 16.73 73.54
CA SER A 24 -15.12 15.53 73.62
C SER A 24 -15.08 14.85 72.22
N ARG A 25 -13.95 14.21 71.87
CA ARG A 25 -13.56 13.61 70.55
C ARG A 25 -13.83 12.08 70.50
N PRO A 26 -13.56 11.33 69.40
CA PRO A 26 -13.53 11.66 67.95
C PRO A 26 -14.17 10.56 67.04
N THR A 27 -14.48 10.87 65.77
CA THR A 27 -13.98 10.16 64.56
C THR A 27 -14.56 10.83 63.30
N GLY A 28 -13.70 11.01 62.29
CA GLY A 28 -13.82 12.04 61.26
C GLY A 28 -14.89 11.80 60.18
N VAL A 29 -15.51 12.90 59.77
CA VAL A 29 -16.33 13.05 58.56
C VAL A 29 -15.53 13.87 57.54
N PRO A 30 -15.53 13.51 56.24
CA PRO A 30 -14.89 14.31 55.20
C PRO A 30 -15.71 15.56 54.85
N ILE A 31 -15.01 16.69 54.67
CA ILE A 31 -15.59 17.98 54.28
C ILE A 31 -15.76 18.03 52.75
N SER A 32 -16.97 18.42 52.35
CA SER A 32 -17.35 18.85 51.00
C SER A 32 -16.82 20.25 50.71
N VAL A 33 -16.30 20.46 49.50
CA VAL A 33 -16.14 21.80 48.88
C VAL A 33 -16.83 21.78 47.50
N PRO A 34 -17.67 22.77 47.16
CA PRO A 34 -18.44 22.83 45.91
C PRO A 34 -17.71 23.61 44.81
N GLY A 35 -17.91 23.20 43.55
CA GLY A 35 -17.46 23.94 42.37
C GLY A 35 -17.17 23.05 41.15
N ALA A 36 -18.16 22.31 40.65
CA ALA A 36 -18.04 21.59 39.39
C ALA A 36 -18.58 22.47 38.24
N PRO A 37 -17.77 22.82 37.22
CA PRO A 37 -18.29 23.49 36.04
C PRO A 37 -19.17 22.54 35.22
N MET A 38 -20.23 23.12 34.66
CA MET A 38 -21.31 22.53 33.84
C MET A 38 -20.88 21.74 32.59
N THR A 39 -19.61 21.42 32.42
CA THR A 39 -19.04 20.61 31.33
C THR A 39 -19.07 19.10 31.61
N LEU A 40 -19.21 18.66 32.85
CA LEU A 40 -19.33 17.23 33.22
C LEU A 40 -20.75 16.66 33.02
N LEU A 41 -21.78 17.51 33.02
CA LEU A 41 -23.18 17.12 32.81
C LEU A 41 -23.58 17.06 31.33
N ALA A 42 -22.78 17.64 30.42
CA ALA A 42 -22.99 17.55 28.98
C ALA A 42 -22.35 16.29 28.34
N MET A 43 -21.38 15.65 29.01
CA MET A 43 -20.77 14.37 28.57
C MET A 43 -21.56 13.12 29.01
N GLN A 44 -22.58 13.28 29.87
CA GLN A 44 -23.37 12.16 30.41
C GLN A 44 -24.65 11.84 29.61
N ARG A 45 -24.89 12.51 28.47
CA ARG A 45 -26.05 12.25 27.61
C ARG A 45 -25.73 11.59 26.25
N SER A 46 -24.53 11.01 26.08
CA SER A 46 -24.31 10.07 24.98
C SER A 46 -24.75 8.66 25.40
N VAL A 47 -25.58 8.05 24.57
CA VAL A 47 -26.28 6.77 24.81
C VAL A 47 -25.30 5.57 25.01
N GLY A 48 -23.99 5.77 24.86
CA GLY A 48 -22.96 4.74 25.08
C GLY A 48 -22.47 4.56 26.53
N ASN A 49 -22.65 5.55 27.43
CA ASN A 49 -22.06 5.47 28.78
C ASN A 49 -23.00 4.91 29.85
N THR A 50 -24.29 4.75 29.58
CA THR A 50 -25.25 4.16 30.52
C THR A 50 -25.07 2.63 30.63
N ALA A 51 -24.62 1.97 29.56
CA ALA A 51 -24.32 0.55 29.54
C ALA A 51 -23.08 0.20 30.40
N VAL A 52 -22.07 1.07 30.41
CA VAL A 52 -20.84 0.89 31.21
C VAL A 52 -21.13 1.06 32.71
N VAL A 53 -22.00 2.01 33.08
CA VAL A 53 -22.37 2.24 34.49
C VAL A 53 -23.31 1.16 35.04
N GLN A 54 -24.16 0.56 34.21
CA GLN A 54 -24.97 -0.61 34.61
C GLN A 54 -24.13 -1.89 34.74
N MET A 55 -23.10 -2.09 33.91
CA MET A 55 -22.17 -3.22 34.04
C MET A 55 -21.26 -3.12 35.27
N ILE A 56 -20.91 -1.92 35.73
CA ILE A 56 -20.12 -1.72 36.97
C ILE A 56 -20.96 -1.97 38.23
N ARG A 57 -22.29 -1.76 38.17
CA ARG A 57 -23.19 -1.94 39.33
C ARG A 57 -23.70 -3.37 39.54
N SER A 58 -23.61 -4.26 38.55
CA SER A 58 -24.17 -5.62 38.64
C SER A 58 -23.24 -6.68 39.25
N GLY A 59 -22.05 -6.33 39.73
CA GLY A 59 -21.41 -7.04 40.85
C GLY A 59 -21.07 -8.53 40.68
N THR A 60 -20.85 -9.05 39.46
CA THR A 60 -20.38 -10.43 39.28
C THR A 60 -19.36 -10.56 38.15
N PHE A 61 -18.07 -10.41 38.48
CA PHE A 61 -16.95 -11.13 37.86
C PHE A 61 -15.80 -11.24 38.88
N PRO A 62 -15.15 -12.41 39.04
CA PRO A 62 -13.94 -12.54 39.85
C PRO A 62 -12.81 -11.75 39.17
N GLY A 63 -12.17 -10.84 39.90
CA GLY A 63 -11.27 -9.83 39.36
C GLY A 63 -10.04 -10.40 38.61
N PRO A 64 -9.45 -9.64 37.67
CA PRO A 64 -8.26 -10.06 36.97
C PRO A 64 -7.04 -9.96 37.89
N VAL A 65 -6.35 -11.09 38.08
CA VAL A 65 -4.98 -11.10 38.60
C VAL A 65 -4.10 -10.34 37.60
N VAL A 66 -3.52 -9.23 38.06
CA VAL A 66 -2.54 -8.45 37.31
C VAL A 66 -1.26 -9.28 37.22
N GLN A 67 -0.98 -9.86 36.05
CA GLN A 67 0.28 -10.54 35.81
C GLN A 67 1.34 -9.48 35.47
N ARG A 68 2.21 -9.17 36.44
CA ARG A 68 3.37 -8.28 36.24
C ARG A 68 4.38 -8.99 35.33
N MET A 69 5.04 -8.21 34.47
CA MET A 69 6.22 -8.68 33.72
C MET A 69 7.22 -9.35 34.68
N PRO A 70 7.77 -10.53 34.35
CA PRO A 70 8.83 -11.14 35.15
C PRO A 70 10.07 -10.24 35.11
N GLN A 71 10.55 -9.88 36.28
CA GLN A 71 11.89 -9.33 36.48
C GLN A 71 12.88 -10.50 36.35
N ASP A 72 14.00 -10.29 35.64
CA ASP A 72 15.09 -11.25 35.67
C ASP A 72 15.58 -11.42 37.11
N GLY A 73 15.42 -12.64 37.63
CA GLY A 73 15.73 -13.00 39.01
C GLY A 73 15.00 -14.27 39.42
N SER A 74 15.56 -15.42 39.05
CA SER A 74 15.31 -16.77 39.59
C SER A 74 14.16 -16.91 40.59
N GLY A 75 13.00 -17.35 40.09
CA GLY A 75 11.87 -17.78 40.90
C GLY A 75 11.01 -18.75 40.12
N ALA A 76 11.17 -20.04 40.39
CA ALA A 76 10.37 -21.11 39.82
C ALA A 76 8.90 -20.97 40.26
N GLY A 77 8.07 -20.37 39.40
CA GLY A 77 6.63 -20.25 39.59
C GLY A 77 5.91 -20.74 38.34
N SER A 78 5.40 -21.97 38.41
CA SER A 78 4.40 -22.60 37.51
C SER A 78 4.47 -22.17 36.04
N SER A 79 5.31 -22.87 35.28
CA SER A 79 5.33 -22.86 33.82
C SER A 79 3.93 -23.09 33.23
N SER A 80 3.37 -22.08 32.57
CA SER A 80 2.54 -22.33 31.39
C SER A 80 3.44 -23.08 30.40
N ALA A 81 3.24 -24.40 30.29
CA ALA A 81 3.91 -25.21 29.29
C ALA A 81 3.71 -24.55 27.93
N GLY A 82 4.78 -23.98 27.37
CA GLY A 82 4.69 -23.21 26.13
C GLY A 82 4.20 -24.11 25.01
N ARG A 83 2.96 -23.87 24.53
CA ARG A 83 2.39 -24.57 23.38
C ARG A 83 3.35 -24.49 22.20
N ALA A 84 3.42 -25.57 21.41
CA ALA A 84 4.30 -25.60 20.24
C ALA A 84 3.75 -24.65 19.16
N PRO A 85 4.61 -24.03 18.32
CA PRO A 85 4.18 -23.09 17.28
C PRO A 85 3.18 -23.72 16.30
N GLY A 86 3.34 -25.02 16.04
CA GLY A 86 2.41 -25.80 15.22
C GLY A 86 1.01 -25.87 15.82
N GLU A 87 0.87 -25.90 17.15
CA GLU A 87 -0.42 -25.97 17.84
C GLU A 87 -1.13 -24.63 17.81
N ILE A 88 -0.43 -23.53 18.07
CA ILE A 88 -0.99 -22.17 18.01
C ILE A 88 -1.41 -21.82 16.59
N MET A 89 -0.57 -22.10 15.60
CA MET A 89 -0.92 -21.87 14.19
C MET A 89 -2.05 -22.78 13.74
N LYS A 90 -2.12 -24.02 14.25
CA LYS A 90 -3.25 -24.92 14.00
C LYS A 90 -4.51 -24.41 14.69
N GLU A 91 -4.42 -23.85 15.88
CA GLU A 91 -5.54 -23.23 16.59
C GLU A 91 -6.06 -22.02 15.84
N ILE A 92 -5.20 -21.04 15.50
CA ILE A 92 -5.59 -19.88 14.69
C ILE A 92 -6.20 -20.32 13.36
N LYS A 93 -5.55 -21.25 12.63
CA LYS A 93 -6.10 -21.83 11.39
C LYS A 93 -7.42 -22.55 11.60
N ASN A 94 -7.60 -23.23 12.73
CA ASN A 94 -8.83 -23.91 13.07
C ASN A 94 -9.93 -22.92 13.43
N GLN A 95 -9.65 -21.83 14.13
CA GLN A 95 -10.62 -20.78 14.43
C GLN A 95 -11.13 -20.15 13.12
N ILE A 96 -10.23 -19.85 12.18
CA ILE A 96 -10.60 -19.36 10.83
C ILE A 96 -11.46 -20.37 10.05
N LYS A 97 -11.35 -21.67 10.38
CA LYS A 97 -12.13 -22.74 9.78
C LYS A 97 -13.40 -23.10 10.57
N LYS A 98 -13.53 -22.67 11.83
CA LYS A 98 -14.57 -23.11 12.77
C LYS A 98 -15.67 -22.04 12.93
N VAL A 99 -16.33 -21.66 11.84
CA VAL A 99 -17.67 -21.05 11.86
C VAL A 99 -18.34 -21.28 10.49
N PRO A 100 -19.58 -21.81 10.40
CA PRO A 100 -20.14 -23.02 11.00
C PRO A 100 -20.01 -24.24 10.06
N GLU A 101 -20.02 -25.46 10.61
CA GLU A 101 -20.14 -26.73 9.86
C GLU A 101 -21.51 -26.92 9.14
N GLY A 102 -22.16 -25.83 8.75
CA GLY A 102 -23.45 -25.81 8.06
C GLY A 102 -23.71 -24.59 7.17
N ALA A 103 -22.70 -23.75 6.88
CA ALA A 103 -22.80 -22.74 5.84
C ALA A 103 -22.12 -23.24 4.56
N ASP A 104 -22.82 -23.18 3.43
CA ASP A 104 -22.31 -23.62 2.11
C ASP A 104 -21.11 -22.80 1.61
N GLU A 105 -20.75 -21.68 2.27
CA GLU A 105 -19.63 -20.82 1.88
C GLU A 105 -18.70 -20.46 3.06
N PRO A 106 -17.36 -20.46 2.86
CA PRO A 106 -16.41 -20.02 3.87
C PRO A 106 -16.57 -18.52 4.18
N LEU A 107 -16.49 -18.16 5.47
CA LEU A 107 -16.59 -16.77 5.96
C LEU A 107 -15.64 -15.81 5.23
N MET A 108 -14.44 -16.30 4.89
CA MET A 108 -13.39 -15.56 4.20
C MET A 108 -13.16 -16.14 2.79
N LYS A 109 -13.28 -15.29 1.76
CA LYS A 109 -13.00 -15.58 0.35
C LYS A 109 -11.56 -15.19 -0.02
N GLU A 110 -10.98 -15.89 -1.00
CA GLU A 110 -9.67 -15.56 -1.56
C GLU A 110 -9.84 -14.52 -2.68
N TYR A 111 -9.27 -13.34 -2.49
CA TYR A 111 -9.19 -12.30 -3.53
C TYR A 111 -7.83 -12.42 -4.22
N GLY A 112 -7.87 -12.58 -5.55
CA GLY A 112 -6.74 -13.02 -6.37
C GLY A 112 -5.53 -12.10 -6.34
N GLY A 113 -4.58 -12.37 -5.44
CA GLY A 113 -3.24 -11.77 -5.39
C GLY A 113 -3.22 -10.26 -5.08
N LEU A 114 -2.21 -9.82 -4.32
CA LEU A 114 -2.03 -8.48 -3.71
C LEU A 114 -2.66 -8.38 -2.31
N ARG A 115 -2.84 -7.15 -1.78
CA ARG A 115 -3.00 -6.86 -0.34
C ARG A 115 -4.32 -7.31 0.29
N GLN A 116 -5.26 -7.82 -0.50
CA GLN A 116 -6.58 -8.24 -0.02
C GLN A 116 -6.55 -9.64 0.59
N GLY A 117 -5.67 -10.54 0.12
CA GLY A 117 -5.49 -11.88 0.69
C GLY A 117 -6.81 -12.66 0.86
N ARG A 118 -6.98 -13.29 2.03
CA ARG A 118 -8.25 -13.86 2.48
C ARG A 118 -9.03 -12.79 3.25
N ALA A 119 -10.24 -12.49 2.82
CA ALA A 119 -11.09 -11.46 3.41
C ALA A 119 -12.58 -11.84 3.30
N HIS A 120 -13.44 -11.17 4.06
CA HIS A 120 -14.88 -11.38 3.98
C HIS A 120 -15.43 -11.13 2.57
N ALA A 121 -16.53 -11.80 2.21
CA ALA A 121 -17.20 -11.62 0.92
C ALA A 121 -17.60 -10.15 0.66
N GLU A 122 -17.98 -9.48 1.74
CA GLU A 122 -18.22 -8.05 1.79
C GLU A 122 -17.20 -7.38 2.70
N MET A 123 -16.91 -6.11 2.42
CA MET A 123 -15.99 -5.28 3.19
C MET A 123 -16.68 -4.00 3.63
N ASP A 124 -16.23 -3.47 4.76
CA ASP A 124 -16.56 -2.13 5.23
C ASP A 124 -15.66 -1.12 4.52
N MET A 125 -16.18 -0.46 3.47
CA MET A 125 -15.48 0.60 2.76
C MET A 125 -15.60 1.91 3.54
N ARG A 126 -14.47 2.43 4.00
CA ARG A 126 -14.37 3.63 4.84
C ARG A 126 -14.08 4.86 4.01
N PHE A 127 -14.91 5.87 4.16
CA PHE A 127 -14.77 7.15 3.50
C PHE A 127 -14.00 8.15 4.38
N PRO A 128 -13.43 9.21 3.80
CA PRO A 128 -12.81 10.30 4.53
C PRO A 128 -13.68 10.78 5.69
N ARG A 129 -13.05 11.04 6.84
CA ARG A 129 -13.75 11.31 8.09
C ARG A 129 -13.09 12.41 8.92
N SER A 130 -13.81 12.95 9.91
CA SER A 130 -13.16 13.80 10.91
C SER A 130 -12.13 12.98 11.68
N LYS A 131 -10.95 13.58 11.91
CA LYS A 131 -9.85 13.00 12.69
C LYS A 131 -9.48 13.88 13.88
N GLU A 132 -10.45 14.61 14.40
CA GLU A 132 -10.33 15.32 15.66
C GLU A 132 -9.94 14.34 16.80
N GLY A 133 -8.95 14.72 17.61
CA GLY A 133 -8.35 13.87 18.64
C GLY A 133 -7.37 12.81 18.10
N GLN A 134 -7.05 12.83 16.80
CA GLN A 134 -6.11 11.90 16.15
C GLN A 134 -5.01 12.65 15.38
N GLU A 135 -4.66 13.84 15.84
CA GLU A 135 -3.69 14.75 15.23
C GLU A 135 -2.32 14.08 15.11
N ALA A 136 -1.83 13.49 16.21
CA ALA A 136 -0.54 12.81 16.25
C ALA A 136 -0.47 11.66 15.22
N GLN A 137 -1.54 10.86 15.12
CA GLN A 137 -1.62 9.75 14.17
C GLN A 137 -1.63 10.24 12.72
N GLN A 138 -2.25 11.40 12.44
CA GLN A 138 -2.20 12.03 11.13
C GLN A 138 -0.78 12.42 10.76
N THR A 139 -0.05 13.12 11.64
CA THR A 139 1.36 13.48 11.40
C THR A 139 2.22 12.24 11.16
N LEU A 140 2.10 11.23 12.03
CA LEU A 140 2.85 9.98 11.89
C LEU A 140 2.55 9.28 10.56
N THR A 141 1.28 9.25 10.13
CA THR A 141 0.87 8.71 8.83
C THR A 141 1.50 9.51 7.69
N GLU A 142 1.33 10.84 7.70
CA GLU A 142 1.81 11.75 6.67
C GLU A 142 3.33 11.62 6.48
N THR A 143 4.10 11.75 7.57
CA THR A 143 5.56 11.65 7.55
C THR A 143 6.03 10.23 7.18
N SER A 144 5.38 9.17 7.66
CA SER A 144 5.75 7.79 7.28
C SER A 144 5.53 7.50 5.79
N VAL A 145 4.49 8.08 5.18
CA VAL A 145 4.23 7.92 3.74
C VAL A 145 5.30 8.62 2.93
N LEU A 146 5.73 9.82 3.34
CA LEU A 146 6.82 10.52 2.68
C LEU A 146 8.15 9.79 2.89
N LEU A 147 8.46 9.32 4.09
CA LEU A 147 9.67 8.51 4.34
C LEU A 147 9.69 7.25 3.48
N PHE A 148 8.55 6.59 3.27
CA PHE A 148 8.47 5.45 2.36
C PHE A 148 8.77 5.87 0.91
N ASP A 149 8.20 6.98 0.43
CA ASP A 149 8.52 7.54 -0.90
C ASP A 149 10.02 7.84 -1.00
N SER A 150 10.62 8.37 0.06
CA SER A 150 12.04 8.65 0.13
C SER A 150 12.94 7.43 0.15
N MET A 151 12.55 6.37 0.86
CA MET A 151 13.27 5.08 0.80
C MET A 151 13.25 4.52 -0.63
N LYS A 152 12.12 4.60 -1.34
CA LYS A 152 12.05 4.18 -2.75
C LYS A 152 12.83 5.08 -3.69
N GLY A 153 12.82 6.40 -3.48
CA GLY A 153 13.64 7.36 -4.22
C GLY A 153 15.14 7.11 -4.02
N ALA A 154 15.57 6.86 -2.78
CA ALA A 154 16.96 6.52 -2.47
C ALA A 154 17.38 5.21 -3.16
N GLN A 155 16.53 4.18 -3.15
CA GLN A 155 16.78 2.92 -3.87
C GLN A 155 16.87 3.11 -5.39
N GLU A 156 16.07 4.02 -5.98
CA GLU A 156 16.17 4.35 -7.41
C GLU A 156 17.51 5.02 -7.72
N ARG A 157 17.94 5.99 -6.90
CA ARG A 157 19.23 6.68 -7.05
C ARG A 157 20.41 5.74 -6.88
N ALA A 158 20.40 4.91 -5.84
CA ALA A 158 21.42 3.90 -5.60
C ALA A 158 21.54 2.93 -6.78
N ARG A 159 20.42 2.54 -7.41
CA ARG A 159 20.41 1.66 -8.59
C ARG A 159 20.97 2.30 -9.86
N VAL A 160 20.88 3.62 -10.00
CA VAL A 160 21.53 4.34 -11.10
C VAL A 160 23.05 4.24 -10.97
N GLN A 161 23.58 4.26 -9.75
CA GLN A 161 25.01 4.19 -9.48
C GLN A 161 25.54 2.74 -9.47
N ASP A 162 24.81 1.82 -8.84
CA ASP A 162 25.09 0.39 -8.82
C ASP A 162 23.84 -0.44 -9.20
N PRO A 163 23.78 -0.94 -10.45
CA PRO A 163 22.66 -1.76 -10.92
C PRO A 163 22.45 -3.08 -10.16
N LYS A 164 23.40 -3.50 -9.28
CA LYS A 164 23.27 -4.68 -8.44
C LYS A 164 22.45 -4.46 -7.16
N VAL A 165 22.15 -3.20 -6.81
CA VAL A 165 21.26 -2.89 -5.69
C VAL A 165 19.89 -3.48 -5.99
N GLU A 166 19.50 -4.52 -5.25
CA GLU A 166 18.22 -5.19 -5.46
C GLU A 166 17.05 -4.25 -5.11
N GLU A 167 16.01 -4.23 -5.96
CA GLU A 167 14.76 -3.60 -5.59
C GLU A 167 14.14 -4.42 -4.46
N GLU A 168 14.08 -3.86 -3.25
CA GLU A 168 13.31 -4.45 -2.16
C GLU A 168 11.81 -4.32 -2.47
N GLY A 169 11.31 -5.13 -3.40
CA GLY A 169 9.91 -5.14 -3.83
C GLY A 169 8.94 -5.52 -2.70
N ASP A 170 9.47 -6.11 -1.63
CA ASP A 170 8.72 -6.45 -0.42
C ASP A 170 8.82 -5.39 0.68
N ASP A 171 9.73 -4.40 0.59
CA ASP A 171 9.67 -3.26 1.49
C ASP A 171 8.46 -2.41 1.14
N ARG A 172 7.49 -2.48 2.03
CA ARG A 172 6.12 -2.01 1.79
C ARG A 172 5.70 -1.02 2.86
N GLU A 173 6.24 -1.08 4.07
CA GLU A 173 5.61 -0.41 5.23
C GLU A 173 6.64 0.40 5.99
N VAL A 174 6.26 1.64 6.30
CA VAL A 174 6.93 2.50 7.27
C VAL A 174 5.89 2.88 8.31
N GLN A 175 6.24 2.67 9.58
CA GLN A 175 5.41 3.03 10.73
C GLN A 175 6.18 3.97 11.65
N GLY A 176 5.49 4.94 12.20
CA GLY A 176 6.02 5.89 13.17
C GLY A 176 5.41 5.66 14.56
N MET A 177 6.21 5.90 15.60
CA MET A 177 5.82 5.96 16.99
C MET A 177 6.14 7.34 17.57
N LEU A 178 5.15 7.98 18.19
CA LEU A 178 5.35 9.09 19.11
C LEU A 178 5.49 8.54 20.53
N ILE A 179 6.62 8.78 21.19
CA ILE A 179 6.83 8.45 22.61
C ILE A 179 7.67 9.54 23.27
N ASN A 180 7.21 10.07 24.41
CA ASN A 180 7.94 11.09 25.17
C ASN A 180 8.38 12.27 24.28
N ASP A 181 7.55 12.76 23.35
CA ASP A 181 7.93 13.83 22.40
C ASP A 181 9.10 13.47 21.45
N ARG A 182 9.33 12.18 21.17
CA ARG A 182 10.25 11.67 20.14
C ARG A 182 9.48 11.00 19.03
N LEU A 183 10.02 11.04 17.82
CA LEU A 183 9.48 10.31 16.69
C LEU A 183 10.43 9.17 16.32
N VAL A 184 9.92 7.94 16.36
CA VAL A 184 10.68 6.73 16.03
C VAL A 184 10.01 6.08 14.82
N PHE A 185 10.71 6.02 13.69
CA PHE A 185 10.22 5.41 12.47
C PHE A 185 10.91 4.08 12.22
N ALA A 186 10.15 3.07 11.81
CA ALA A 186 10.65 1.76 11.43
C ALA A 186 10.12 1.38 10.05
N SER A 187 10.96 0.74 9.24
CA SER A 187 10.56 0.06 8.00
C SER A 187 10.60 -1.45 8.18
N ASN A 188 10.10 -2.20 7.20
CA ASN A 188 10.16 -3.66 7.24
C ASN A 188 11.60 -4.20 7.05
N PHE A 189 12.45 -3.45 6.34
CA PHE A 189 13.82 -3.85 6.00
C PHE A 189 14.83 -2.80 6.46
N ASP A 190 15.86 -3.24 7.17
CA ASP A 190 16.91 -2.36 7.68
C ASP A 190 17.71 -1.72 6.53
N ALA A 191 17.94 -2.47 5.45
CA ALA A 191 18.62 -1.98 4.25
C ALA A 191 17.90 -0.80 3.57
N SER A 192 16.57 -0.67 3.71
CA SER A 192 15.85 0.54 3.27
C SER A 192 16.20 1.77 4.11
N VAL A 193 16.43 1.61 5.42
CA VAL A 193 16.93 2.70 6.29
C VAL A 193 18.37 3.03 5.92
N ASP A 194 19.23 2.01 5.77
CA ASP A 194 20.65 2.21 5.46
C ASP A 194 20.81 2.91 4.11
N THR A 195 20.08 2.49 3.08
CA THR A 195 20.12 3.12 1.74
C THR A 195 19.64 4.58 1.80
N LEU A 196 18.55 4.86 2.52
CA LEU A 196 18.03 6.22 2.67
C LEU A 196 19.05 7.14 3.36
N VAL A 197 19.64 6.68 4.46
CA VAL A 197 20.61 7.47 5.23
C VAL A 197 21.92 7.64 4.45
N GLN A 198 22.38 6.63 3.73
CA GLN A 198 23.56 6.72 2.88
C GLN A 198 23.37 7.78 1.79
N VAL A 199 22.34 7.64 0.96
CA VAL A 199 22.04 8.60 -0.11
C VAL A 199 21.83 10.00 0.45
N GLY A 200 21.09 10.13 1.55
CA GLY A 200 20.89 11.41 2.23
C GLY A 200 22.19 12.02 2.74
N SER A 201 23.12 11.22 3.24
CA SER A 201 24.42 11.71 3.71
C SER A 201 25.31 12.17 2.55
N GLU A 202 25.28 11.45 1.44
CA GLU A 202 26.00 11.80 0.22
C GLU A 202 25.46 13.12 -0.37
N GLU A 203 24.14 13.31 -0.42
CA GLU A 203 23.51 14.53 -0.93
C GLU A 203 23.69 15.74 0.02
N ALA A 204 23.64 15.52 1.35
CA ALA A 204 23.82 16.57 2.34
C ALA A 204 25.29 16.91 2.64
N GLY A 205 26.24 16.01 2.32
CA GLY A 205 27.64 16.12 2.71
C GLY A 205 27.92 15.91 4.21
N ALA A 206 26.91 15.53 4.99
CA ALA A 206 26.94 15.30 6.44
C ALA A 206 25.77 14.38 6.83
N ALA A 207 25.65 14.05 8.13
CA ALA A 207 24.49 13.28 8.60
C ALA A 207 23.18 14.03 8.31
N PRO A 208 22.20 13.41 7.61
CA PRO A 208 21.05 14.12 7.07
C PRO A 208 20.01 14.44 8.15
N THR A 209 19.32 15.57 7.98
CA THR A 209 18.13 15.91 8.76
C THR A 209 16.89 15.20 8.19
N VAL A 210 15.79 15.18 8.95
CA VAL A 210 14.53 14.61 8.45
C VAL A 210 14.03 15.34 7.20
N GLU A 211 14.17 16.67 7.14
CA GLU A 211 13.79 17.48 5.96
C GLU A 211 14.58 17.07 4.72
N GLN A 212 15.90 16.89 4.85
CA GLN A 212 16.77 16.45 3.76
C GLN A 212 16.40 15.05 3.27
N LEU A 213 16.07 14.13 4.19
CA LEU A 213 15.60 12.80 3.81
C LEU A 213 14.27 12.85 3.05
N LEU A 214 13.32 13.68 3.49
CA LEU A 214 12.01 13.81 2.84
C LEU A 214 12.08 14.46 1.45
N ALA A 215 13.15 15.20 1.13
CA ALA A 215 13.40 15.77 -0.19
C ALA A 215 13.90 14.72 -1.21
N ILE A 216 14.33 13.55 -0.74
CA ILE A 216 14.62 12.40 -1.60
C ILE A 216 13.28 11.86 -2.06
N GLU A 217 12.90 12.12 -3.30
CA GLU A 217 11.61 11.71 -3.86
C GLU A 217 11.75 10.55 -4.84
N GLN A 218 10.79 9.63 -4.82
CA GLN A 218 10.65 8.62 -5.87
C GLN A 218 10.22 9.26 -7.20
N SER A 219 10.71 8.73 -8.32
CA SER A 219 10.24 9.15 -9.65
C SER A 219 8.75 8.86 -9.88
N GLU A 220 8.10 9.64 -10.75
CA GLU A 220 6.69 9.42 -11.13
C GLU A 220 6.48 8.04 -11.79
N GLU A 221 7.43 7.61 -12.61
CA GLU A 221 7.44 6.27 -13.20
C GLU A 221 7.49 5.18 -12.12
N GLY A 222 8.37 5.34 -11.12
CA GLY A 222 8.47 4.44 -9.98
C GLY A 222 7.18 4.37 -9.16
N ARG A 223 6.55 5.52 -8.88
CA ARG A 223 5.28 5.60 -8.13
C ARG A 223 4.10 4.96 -8.87
N SER A 224 4.07 5.08 -10.20
CA SER A 224 2.96 4.63 -11.05
C SER A 224 3.06 3.16 -11.46
N LYS A 225 4.23 2.54 -11.30
CA LYS A 225 4.51 1.15 -11.68
C LYS A 225 3.49 0.16 -11.07
N GLY A 226 2.78 -0.56 -11.95
CA GLY A 226 1.82 -1.60 -11.55
C GLY A 226 0.47 -1.09 -11.01
N LEU A 227 0.25 0.22 -11.01
CA LEU A 227 -0.99 0.87 -10.60
C LEU A 227 -1.89 1.17 -11.80
N ARG A 228 -3.20 1.10 -11.60
CA ARG A 228 -4.23 1.58 -12.54
C ARG A 228 -4.33 3.11 -12.48
N ASN A 229 -4.86 3.75 -13.53
CA ASN A 229 -4.94 5.21 -13.62
C ASN A 229 -5.58 5.90 -12.40
N HIS A 230 -6.66 5.34 -11.83
CA HIS A 230 -7.27 5.91 -10.63
C HIS A 230 -6.38 5.75 -9.39
N GLU A 231 -5.64 4.65 -9.27
CA GLU A 231 -4.69 4.41 -8.18
C GLU A 231 -3.47 5.33 -8.29
N GLN A 232 -2.99 5.58 -9.52
CA GLN A 232 -1.90 6.52 -9.79
C GLN A 232 -2.28 7.94 -9.36
N ARG A 233 -3.46 8.40 -9.78
CA ARG A 233 -4.01 9.71 -9.36
C ARG A 233 -4.13 9.80 -7.84
N ASN A 234 -4.71 8.77 -7.22
CA ASN A 234 -4.88 8.68 -5.77
C ASN A 234 -3.55 8.80 -5.01
N VAL A 235 -2.49 8.13 -5.48
CA VAL A 235 -1.15 8.20 -4.88
C VAL A 235 -0.53 9.58 -5.08
N GLY A 236 -0.60 10.14 -6.29
CA GLY A 236 -0.03 11.46 -6.61
C GLY A 236 -0.64 12.58 -5.77
N GLU A 237 -1.97 12.64 -5.69
CA GLU A 237 -2.69 13.66 -4.91
C GLU A 237 -2.43 13.53 -3.41
N LYS A 238 -2.41 12.30 -2.90
CA LYS A 238 -2.09 12.01 -1.50
C LYS A 238 -0.66 12.46 -1.13
N LEU A 239 0.34 12.13 -1.96
CA LEU A 239 1.73 12.54 -1.72
C LEU A 239 1.88 14.06 -1.77
N ALA A 240 1.27 14.72 -2.76
CA ALA A 240 1.30 16.18 -2.86
C ALA A 240 0.71 16.84 -1.60
N SER A 241 -0.45 16.36 -1.12
CA SER A 241 -1.06 16.83 0.13
C SER A 241 -0.13 16.61 1.34
N TYR A 242 0.45 15.42 1.49
CA TYR A 242 1.34 15.13 2.61
C TYR A 242 2.61 15.98 2.62
N ARG A 243 3.17 16.31 1.45
CA ARG A 243 4.28 17.25 1.32
C ARG A 243 3.91 18.64 1.81
N ARG A 244 2.77 19.18 1.35
CA ARG A 244 2.26 20.48 1.84
C ARG A 244 2.11 20.49 3.36
N LYS A 245 1.56 19.42 3.92
CA LYS A 245 1.35 19.28 5.37
C LYS A 245 2.63 19.16 6.20
N ASN A 246 3.66 18.47 5.69
CA ASN A 246 4.95 18.40 6.36
C ASN A 246 5.73 19.71 6.18
N LYS A 247 5.65 20.34 5.01
CA LYS A 247 6.18 21.69 4.78
C LYS A 247 5.59 22.71 5.74
N ALA A 248 4.29 22.66 6.00
CA ALA A 248 3.66 23.53 7.00
C ALA A 248 4.21 23.33 8.43
N ILE A 249 4.69 22.13 8.78
CA ILE A 249 5.39 21.90 10.06
C ILE A 249 6.77 22.53 10.04
N ILE A 250 7.49 22.39 8.92
CA ILE A 250 8.81 22.99 8.72
C ILE A 250 8.74 24.52 8.80
N ASP A 251 7.76 25.11 8.11
CA ASP A 251 7.51 26.55 8.06
C ASP A 251 6.91 27.11 9.38
N GLY A 252 6.69 26.26 10.40
CA GLY A 252 6.14 26.65 11.71
C GLY A 252 4.65 27.03 11.71
N GLN A 253 3.96 26.83 10.57
CA GLN A 253 2.53 27.06 10.41
C GLN A 253 1.69 25.96 11.09
N ARG A 254 2.29 24.79 11.34
CA ARG A 254 1.74 23.66 12.10
C ARG A 254 2.76 23.19 13.13
N GLY A 255 2.29 22.70 14.28
CA GLY A 255 3.17 22.18 15.33
C GLY A 255 3.73 23.25 16.29
N THR A 256 3.30 24.51 16.17
CA THR A 256 3.61 25.58 17.12
C THR A 256 2.46 25.79 18.14
N PRO A 257 2.74 26.27 19.37
CA PRO A 257 1.71 26.62 20.36
C PRO A 257 0.81 27.74 19.80
N GLY A 258 -0.45 27.43 19.50
CA GLY A 258 -1.37 28.31 18.77
C GLY A 258 -2.17 27.57 17.70
N GLY A 259 -1.64 26.44 17.21
CA GLY A 259 -2.36 25.45 16.42
C GLY A 259 -2.70 25.86 14.99
N GLU A 260 -2.74 24.88 14.10
CA GLU A 260 -3.40 24.99 12.79
C GLU A 260 -4.91 25.18 13.00
N GLN A 261 -5.54 26.05 12.22
CA GLN A 261 -6.98 26.38 12.21
C GLN A 261 -7.90 25.18 12.57
N GLY A 262 -8.29 25.05 13.84
CA GLY A 262 -9.23 24.03 14.31
C GLY A 262 -8.71 22.59 14.34
N ARG A 263 -7.40 22.33 14.12
CA ARG A 263 -6.83 20.97 14.16
C ARG A 263 -6.62 20.45 15.58
N GLY A 264 -6.69 21.27 16.63
CA GLY A 264 -6.37 20.84 17.99
C GLY A 264 -4.86 20.70 18.23
N ASN A 265 -4.48 20.15 19.39
CA ASN A 265 -3.07 20.00 19.77
C ASN A 265 -2.43 18.81 19.04
N ASP A 266 -1.36 19.05 18.27
CA ASP A 266 -0.64 18.02 17.49
C ASP A 266 0.76 17.75 18.08
N PRO A 267 0.88 16.82 19.05
CA PRO A 267 2.13 16.57 19.74
C PRO A 267 3.19 15.92 18.83
N ALA A 268 2.79 15.19 17.80
CA ALA A 268 3.75 14.64 16.84
C ALA A 268 4.32 15.74 15.93
N ALA A 269 3.51 16.72 15.52
CA ALA A 269 4.03 17.87 14.77
C ALA A 269 4.92 18.77 15.64
N GLN A 270 4.58 18.94 16.92
CA GLN A 270 5.43 19.64 17.89
C GLN A 270 6.79 18.94 18.07
N ALA A 271 6.78 17.61 18.28
CA ALA A 271 7.99 16.81 18.39
C ALA A 271 8.83 16.90 17.12
N LEU A 272 8.20 16.82 15.93
CA LEU A 272 8.88 16.98 14.66
C LEU A 272 9.54 18.36 14.55
N HIS A 273 8.77 19.43 14.81
CA HIS A 273 9.20 20.83 14.69
C HIS A 273 10.37 21.18 15.62
N ALA A 274 10.35 20.68 16.87
CA ALA A 274 11.26 21.08 17.93
C ALA A 274 12.76 20.93 17.59
N LYS A 275 13.15 19.93 16.80
CA LYS A 275 14.56 19.70 16.40
C LYS A 275 14.69 19.30 14.91
N LEU A 276 13.91 19.90 14.02
CA LEU A 276 13.98 19.65 12.56
C LEU A 276 15.38 19.80 11.96
N SER A 277 16.15 20.77 12.46
CA SER A 277 17.52 21.06 11.97
C SER A 277 18.58 20.10 12.48
N GLN A 278 18.23 19.19 13.39
CA GLN A 278 19.16 18.20 13.92
C GLN A 278 19.18 16.96 13.02
N PRO A 279 20.34 16.30 12.85
CA PRO A 279 20.42 15.05 12.12
C PRO A 279 19.54 13.96 12.72
N VAL A 280 18.99 13.10 11.86
CA VAL A 280 18.30 11.89 12.31
C VAL A 280 19.29 10.94 13.01
N ILE A 281 18.79 10.16 13.96
CA ILE A 281 19.61 9.16 14.66
C ILE A 281 19.18 7.77 14.17
N VAL A 282 20.12 7.00 13.61
CA VAL A 282 19.90 5.58 13.33
C VAL A 282 20.12 4.79 14.62
N LEU A 283 19.13 4.00 15.01
CA LEU A 283 19.09 3.30 16.29
C LEU A 283 18.80 1.82 16.09
N ASP A 284 19.58 0.93 16.70
CA ASP A 284 19.35 -0.52 16.64
C ASP A 284 18.55 -0.98 17.86
N LEU A 285 17.70 -2.01 17.70
CA LEU A 285 16.99 -2.63 18.83
C LEU A 285 17.91 -3.17 19.93
N HIS A 286 19.15 -3.47 19.59
CA HIS A 286 20.14 -4.02 20.51
C HIS A 286 21.14 -2.97 21.04
N SER A 287 20.93 -1.67 20.75
CA SER A 287 21.78 -0.62 21.28
C SER A 287 21.69 -0.56 22.81
N GLU A 288 22.84 -0.53 23.50
CA GLU A 288 22.91 -0.51 24.97
C GLU A 288 22.21 0.73 25.58
N ASN A 289 22.18 1.83 24.84
CA ASN A 289 21.55 3.09 25.23
C ASN A 289 20.11 3.26 24.69
N LEU A 290 19.47 2.20 24.15
CA LEU A 290 18.11 2.28 23.59
C LEU A 290 17.11 2.87 24.58
N ARG A 291 17.17 2.48 25.86
CA ARG A 291 16.30 3.03 26.92
C ARG A 291 16.51 4.52 27.10
N GLU A 292 17.76 4.97 27.21
CA GLU A 292 18.12 6.38 27.39
C GLU A 292 17.63 7.20 26.19
N MET A 293 17.90 6.75 24.97
CA MET A 293 17.45 7.39 23.73
C MET A 293 15.93 7.63 23.70
N LEU A 294 15.14 6.69 24.24
CA LEU A 294 13.67 6.77 24.26
C LEU A 294 13.09 7.50 25.49
N THR A 295 13.89 7.79 26.53
CA THR A 295 13.37 8.31 27.81
C THR A 295 14.05 9.58 28.33
N ASP A 296 15.33 9.82 28.03
CA ASP A 296 16.07 10.96 28.57
C ASP A 296 15.78 12.26 27.82
N THR A 297 15.24 13.25 28.54
CA THR A 297 14.95 14.63 28.13
C THR A 297 15.90 15.25 27.10
N ALA A 298 17.20 14.94 27.11
CA ALA A 298 18.16 15.40 26.10
C ALA A 298 17.75 15.05 24.65
N HIS A 299 17.02 13.94 24.48
CA HIS A 299 16.56 13.42 23.20
C HIS A 299 15.13 13.81 22.82
N GLU A 300 14.42 14.61 23.63
CA GLU A 300 13.10 15.14 23.23
C GLU A 300 13.19 15.92 21.91
N GLY A 301 12.17 15.78 21.07
CA GLY A 301 12.10 16.35 19.72
C GLY A 301 12.99 15.67 18.67
N ARG A 302 13.77 14.63 19.03
CA ARG A 302 14.63 13.93 18.06
C ARG A 302 13.81 12.95 17.21
N VAL A 303 14.29 12.77 15.97
CA VAL A 303 13.79 11.77 15.03
C VAL A 303 14.77 10.60 14.97
N PHE A 304 14.24 9.40 15.13
CA PHE A 304 14.98 8.14 15.09
C PHE A 304 14.52 7.28 13.92
N LEU A 305 15.48 6.65 13.23
CA LEU A 305 15.22 5.58 12.28
C LEU A 305 15.67 4.27 12.92
N LEU A 306 14.69 3.43 13.25
CA LEU A 306 14.89 2.18 13.96
C LEU A 306 15.24 1.05 12.99
N ARG A 307 16.35 0.38 13.28
CA ARG A 307 16.75 -0.88 12.66
C ARG A 307 16.49 -2.02 13.63
N PHE A 308 16.16 -3.20 13.09
CA PHE A 308 16.09 -4.41 13.89
C PHE A 308 17.48 -4.76 14.42
N GLY A 309 18.51 -4.54 13.61
CA GLY A 309 19.89 -4.85 13.94
C GLY A 309 20.11 -6.36 13.84
N SER A 310 20.91 -6.81 12.87
CA SER A 310 21.28 -8.22 12.80
C SER A 310 22.05 -8.56 14.08
N GLY A 311 21.46 -9.33 15.00
CA GLY A 311 22.20 -9.87 16.15
C GLY A 311 23.45 -10.64 15.68
N PRO A 312 24.36 -11.04 16.58
CA PRO A 312 25.68 -11.65 16.24
C PRO A 312 25.65 -12.95 15.40
N GLY A 313 24.49 -13.40 14.91
CA GLY A 313 24.32 -14.53 13.99
C GLY A 313 23.49 -14.24 12.73
N GLY A 314 23.22 -12.97 12.39
CA GLY A 314 22.34 -12.58 11.28
C GLY A 314 22.92 -12.74 9.88
N ALA A 315 24.24 -12.74 9.72
CA ALA A 315 24.88 -13.07 8.45
C ALA A 315 25.05 -14.59 8.28
N LYS A 316 23.97 -15.37 8.34
CA LYS A 316 24.01 -16.72 7.75
C LYS A 316 23.97 -16.55 6.24
N GLN A 317 25.16 -16.55 5.65
CA GLN A 317 25.48 -16.68 4.21
C GLN A 317 24.24 -16.90 3.32
N GLY A 318 23.79 -15.83 2.67
CA GLY A 318 22.86 -15.91 1.54
C GLY A 318 21.36 -16.02 1.86
N ARG A 319 20.91 -15.70 3.08
CA ARG A 319 19.47 -15.44 3.32
C ARG A 319 19.23 -13.95 3.57
N PRO A 320 18.31 -13.29 2.84
CA PRO A 320 17.91 -11.93 3.15
C PRO A 320 17.35 -11.87 4.57
N ASP A 321 17.57 -10.75 5.25
CA ASP A 321 17.00 -10.48 6.58
C ASP A 321 15.51 -10.82 6.57
N ARG A 322 15.05 -11.59 7.55
CA ARG A 322 13.63 -11.93 7.67
C ARG A 322 12.88 -10.64 7.97
N SER A 323 11.99 -10.24 7.05
CA SER A 323 11.13 -9.08 7.22
C SER A 323 10.32 -9.17 8.52
N VAL A 324 10.53 -8.21 9.41
CA VAL A 324 9.70 -7.98 10.61
C VAL A 324 8.81 -6.79 10.32
N HIS A 325 7.51 -6.89 10.63
CA HIS A 325 6.56 -5.79 10.38
C HIS A 325 6.97 -4.56 11.18
N ALA A 326 6.87 -3.38 10.58
CA ALA A 326 7.31 -2.13 11.20
C ALA A 326 6.65 -1.85 12.58
N GLU A 327 5.36 -2.14 12.77
CA GLU A 327 4.70 -2.01 14.09
C GLU A 327 5.35 -2.93 15.13
N GLN A 328 5.74 -4.15 14.72
CA GLN A 328 6.37 -5.12 15.63
C GLN A 328 7.76 -4.67 16.04
N LYS A 329 8.54 -4.03 15.15
CA LYS A 329 9.84 -3.43 15.49
C LYS A 329 9.66 -2.33 16.55
N LEU A 330 8.64 -1.47 16.40
CA LEU A 330 8.35 -0.42 17.39
C LEU A 330 7.96 -1.03 18.75
N LEU A 331 7.14 -2.08 18.77
CA LEU A 331 6.82 -2.82 20.01
C LEU A 331 8.05 -3.52 20.61
N LEU A 332 8.95 -4.06 19.78
CA LEU A 332 10.22 -4.62 20.24
C LEU A 332 11.09 -3.55 20.87
N ALA A 333 11.14 -2.34 20.31
CA ALA A 333 11.93 -1.26 20.88
C ALA A 333 11.48 -0.93 22.31
N LEU A 334 10.16 -0.88 22.56
CA LEU A 334 9.60 -0.70 23.90
C LEU A 334 10.00 -1.84 24.85
N SER A 335 9.92 -3.09 24.37
CA SER A 335 10.27 -4.27 25.17
C SER A 335 11.77 -4.36 25.46
N ALA A 336 12.62 -4.17 24.45
CA ALA A 336 14.08 -4.26 24.53
C ALA A 336 14.67 -3.15 25.40
N ALA A 337 14.10 -1.94 25.34
CA ALA A 337 14.43 -0.85 26.24
C ALA A 337 13.95 -1.07 27.69
N GLY A 338 13.11 -2.08 27.93
CA GLY A 338 12.47 -2.29 29.23
C GLY A 338 11.61 -1.11 29.67
N ILE A 339 10.90 -0.47 28.73
CA ILE A 339 10.00 0.66 29.02
C ILE A 339 8.85 0.17 29.90
N ARG A 340 8.72 0.79 31.08
CA ARG A 340 7.61 0.56 32.01
C ARG A 340 6.61 1.69 31.84
N PRO A 341 5.38 1.43 31.36
CA PRO A 341 4.43 2.49 30.98
C PRO A 341 4.17 3.52 32.09
N GLN A 342 4.07 3.08 33.34
CA GLN A 342 3.71 3.95 34.46
C GLN A 342 4.88 4.83 34.94
N HIS A 343 6.12 4.51 34.57
CA HIS A 343 7.31 5.22 35.02
C HIS A 343 8.02 5.98 33.90
N ASP A 344 8.07 5.37 32.72
CA ASP A 344 8.94 5.78 31.63
C ASP A 344 8.18 6.49 30.49
N VAL A 345 6.86 6.32 30.39
CA VAL A 345 6.02 6.96 29.35
C VAL A 345 5.34 8.20 29.92
N ARG A 346 5.57 9.33 29.26
CA ARG A 346 5.05 10.66 29.58
C ARG A 346 4.31 11.19 28.36
N GLY A 347 3.13 11.74 28.59
CA GLY A 347 2.32 12.33 27.54
C GLY A 347 1.78 11.32 26.51
N PRO A 348 1.36 11.81 25.33
CA PRO A 348 0.73 10.99 24.31
C PRO A 348 1.65 9.90 23.76
N LEU A 349 1.09 8.70 23.56
CA LEU A 349 1.73 7.59 22.87
C LEU A 349 0.90 7.22 21.65
N ALA A 350 1.52 7.19 20.46
CA ALA A 350 0.81 6.87 19.24
C ALA A 350 1.66 6.03 18.31
N ILE A 351 1.06 5.03 17.65
CA ILE A 351 1.68 4.26 16.57
C ILE A 351 0.79 4.35 15.33
N SER A 352 1.32 4.90 14.24
CA SER A 352 0.62 5.03 12.96
C SER A 352 1.62 5.27 11.84
N GLY A 353 1.23 5.06 10.58
CA GLY A 353 2.19 5.08 9.49
C GLY A 353 1.55 4.98 8.13
N LYS A 354 2.28 4.48 7.15
CA LYS A 354 1.82 4.44 5.75
C LYS A 354 0.57 3.59 5.56
N TYR A 355 0.53 2.43 6.20
CA TYR A 355 -0.58 1.51 6.09
C TYR A 355 -1.29 1.30 7.41
N ARG A 356 -2.54 0.83 7.31
CA ARG A 356 -3.25 0.33 8.47
C ARG A 356 -2.57 -0.93 9.01
N PRO A 357 -2.59 -1.17 10.34
CA PRO A 357 -2.03 -2.39 10.88
C PRO A 357 -2.74 -3.61 10.30
N CYS A 358 -1.97 -4.67 10.09
CA CYS A 358 -2.53 -5.98 9.84
C CYS A 358 -3.21 -6.52 11.11
N MET A 359 -4.11 -7.51 11.00
CA MET A 359 -4.88 -8.01 12.14
C MET A 359 -3.98 -8.57 13.25
N GLY A 360 -2.88 -9.23 12.89
CA GLY A 360 -1.88 -9.69 13.87
C GLY A 360 -1.18 -8.53 14.60
N CYS A 361 -0.78 -7.47 13.87
CA CYS A 361 -0.19 -6.29 14.48
C CYS A 361 -1.21 -5.50 15.31
N ALA A 362 -2.47 -5.42 14.88
CA ALA A 362 -3.54 -4.77 15.62
C ALA A 362 -3.83 -5.48 16.94
N ALA A 363 -3.91 -6.82 16.94
CA ALA A 363 -4.03 -7.61 18.16
C ALA A 363 -2.83 -7.41 19.11
N ALA A 364 -1.61 -7.29 18.57
CA ALA A 364 -0.42 -6.99 19.35
C ALA A 364 -0.48 -5.58 19.98
N LEU A 365 -0.91 -4.57 19.24
CA LEU A 365 -1.12 -3.20 19.74
C LEU A 365 -2.22 -3.16 20.82
N MET A 366 -3.32 -3.89 20.65
CA MET A 366 -4.36 -4.04 21.67
C MET A 366 -3.82 -4.71 22.93
N TYR A 367 -3.00 -5.76 22.79
CA TYR A 367 -2.36 -6.42 23.92
C TYR A 367 -1.45 -5.46 24.71
N TYR A 368 -0.63 -4.65 24.02
CA TYR A 368 0.18 -3.62 24.70
C TYR A 368 -0.68 -2.61 25.44
N ARG A 369 -1.73 -2.11 24.79
CA ARG A 369 -2.65 -1.11 25.34
C ARG A 369 -3.40 -1.63 26.57
N GLU A 370 -3.96 -2.83 26.47
CA GLU A 370 -4.96 -3.36 27.43
C GLU A 370 -4.36 -4.31 28.47
N ARG A 371 -3.23 -4.96 28.20
CA ARG A 371 -2.61 -5.94 29.10
C ARG A 371 -1.28 -5.46 29.68
N LEU A 372 -0.42 -4.84 28.87
CA LEU A 372 0.89 -4.39 29.33
C LEU A 372 0.90 -3.00 29.96
N GLY A 373 -0.25 -2.33 30.03
CA GLY A 373 -0.40 -1.06 30.74
C GLY A 373 -0.08 0.20 29.92
N PHE A 374 0.12 0.07 28.60
CA PHE A 374 0.25 1.20 27.68
C PHE A 374 -1.13 1.80 27.34
N GLY A 375 -1.97 2.10 28.33
CA GLY A 375 -3.37 2.50 28.11
C GLY A 375 -3.56 3.76 27.28
N GLN A 376 -2.54 4.60 27.15
CA GLN A 376 -2.52 5.81 26.33
C GLN A 376 -2.10 5.56 24.86
N LEU A 377 -1.72 4.33 24.51
CA LEU A 377 -1.34 3.96 23.15
C LEU A 377 -2.53 4.10 22.20
N SER A 378 -2.44 5.09 21.33
CA SER A 378 -3.38 5.29 20.23
C SER A 378 -2.82 4.68 18.94
N PHE A 379 -3.67 3.98 18.18
CA PHE A 379 -3.33 3.47 16.85
C PHE A 379 -4.58 3.47 15.96
N ASN A 380 -4.44 3.18 14.65
CA ASN A 380 -5.59 3.07 13.77
C ASN A 380 -6.41 1.79 14.09
N PRO A 381 -7.68 1.90 14.55
CA PRO A 381 -8.50 0.75 14.91
C PRO A 381 -9.06 -0.01 13.69
N ASN A 382 -8.89 0.54 12.49
CA ASN A 382 -9.35 -0.07 11.24
C ASN A 382 -8.22 -0.87 10.62
N TYR A 383 -8.04 -2.10 11.08
CA TYR A 383 -6.98 -3.00 10.63
C TYR A 383 -7.40 -3.81 9.40
N GLY A 384 -6.43 -4.42 8.70
CA GLY A 384 -6.67 -5.34 7.58
C GLY A 384 -6.60 -6.80 8.02
N HIS A 385 -7.35 -7.73 7.41
CA HIS A 385 -7.46 -9.13 7.87
C HIS A 385 -6.34 -10.07 7.38
N PHE A 386 -5.22 -9.55 6.89
CA PHE A 386 -4.02 -10.35 6.68
C PHE A 386 -3.25 -10.47 8.00
N PHE A 387 -2.76 -11.64 8.37
CA PHE A 387 -2.05 -11.83 9.65
C PHE A 387 -1.09 -13.01 9.71
N GLN A 388 -1.06 -13.90 8.69
CA GLN A 388 -0.30 -15.14 8.85
C GLN A 388 1.22 -14.90 8.96
N SER A 389 1.77 -13.98 8.16
CA SER A 389 3.18 -13.60 8.26
C SER A 389 3.48 -12.83 9.54
N SER A 390 2.58 -11.94 9.97
CA SER A 390 2.77 -11.16 11.19
C SER A 390 2.71 -12.02 12.45
N VAL A 391 1.80 -13.00 12.53
CA VAL A 391 1.73 -13.95 13.65
C VAL A 391 2.99 -14.81 13.74
N ASN A 392 3.50 -15.29 12.61
CA ASN A 392 4.77 -16.04 12.60
C ASN A 392 5.91 -15.18 13.14
N SER A 393 6.00 -13.92 12.71
CA SER A 393 7.03 -12.98 13.19
C SER A 393 6.87 -12.65 14.69
N LEU A 394 5.64 -12.44 15.17
CA LEU A 394 5.36 -12.27 16.60
C LEU A 394 5.74 -13.52 17.41
N TYR A 395 5.51 -14.71 16.89
CA TYR A 395 5.94 -15.92 17.58
C TYR A 395 7.46 -16.00 17.70
N GLU A 396 8.19 -15.60 16.66
CA GLU A 396 9.66 -15.60 16.64
C GLU A 396 10.26 -14.53 17.59
N HIS A 397 9.71 -13.32 17.62
CA HIS A 397 10.33 -12.18 18.31
C HIS A 397 9.57 -11.68 19.55
N HIS A 398 8.28 -11.97 19.64
CA HIS A 398 7.36 -11.50 20.68
C HIS A 398 6.63 -12.66 21.38
N ARG A 399 7.31 -13.79 21.56
CA ARG A 399 6.69 -15.02 22.08
C ARG A 399 5.94 -14.83 23.39
N HIS A 400 6.40 -13.90 24.23
CA HIS A 400 5.79 -13.57 25.52
C HIS A 400 4.36 -13.00 25.40
N MET A 401 3.96 -12.47 24.24
CA MET A 401 2.62 -11.94 24.00
C MET A 401 1.64 -12.99 23.51
N ILE A 402 2.12 -14.13 23.01
CA ILE A 402 1.27 -15.13 22.35
C ILE A 402 0.64 -16.03 23.42
N ASP A 403 -0.37 -15.48 24.09
CA ASP A 403 -1.17 -16.11 25.14
C ASP A 403 -2.67 -16.14 24.79
N GLU A 404 -3.50 -16.60 25.72
CA GLU A 404 -4.95 -16.68 25.52
C GLU A 404 -5.63 -15.30 25.34
N HIS A 405 -5.02 -14.20 25.82
CA HIS A 405 -5.56 -12.85 25.61
C HIS A 405 -5.29 -12.37 24.19
N TYR A 406 -4.06 -12.52 23.70
CA TYR A 406 -3.75 -12.22 22.30
C TYR A 406 -4.61 -13.05 21.34
N LEU A 407 -4.75 -14.35 21.61
CA LEU A 407 -5.64 -15.22 20.84
C LEU A 407 -7.12 -14.80 20.97
N GLY A 408 -7.53 -14.31 22.14
CA GLY A 408 -8.85 -13.72 22.38
C GLY A 408 -9.14 -12.53 21.46
N PHE A 409 -8.18 -11.61 21.30
CA PHE A 409 -8.33 -10.51 20.35
C PHE A 409 -8.47 -11.02 18.91
N ILE A 410 -7.61 -11.96 18.49
CA ILE A 410 -7.69 -12.56 17.14
C ILE A 410 -9.05 -13.24 16.90
N ARG A 411 -9.58 -13.98 17.88
CA ARG A 411 -10.90 -14.62 17.77
C ARG A 411 -12.01 -13.59 17.57
N HIS A 412 -12.06 -12.57 18.43
CA HIS A 412 -13.05 -11.49 18.31
C HIS A 412 -12.98 -10.79 16.95
N MET A 413 -11.77 -10.48 16.48
CA MET A 413 -11.53 -9.84 15.17
C MET A 413 -11.96 -10.71 13.98
N VAL A 414 -11.93 -12.05 14.10
CA VAL A 414 -12.33 -12.97 13.02
C VAL A 414 -13.84 -13.23 13.04
N GLU A 415 -14.44 -13.36 14.22
CA GLU A 415 -15.82 -13.83 14.39
C GLU A 415 -16.84 -12.68 14.32
N GLU A 416 -16.52 -11.53 14.90
CA GLU A 416 -17.48 -10.44 15.12
C GLU A 416 -17.27 -9.24 14.17
N GLU A 417 -16.17 -9.23 13.43
CA GLU A 417 -15.70 -8.04 12.71
C GLU A 417 -15.50 -8.27 11.21
N VAL A 418 -16.07 -7.38 10.38
CA VAL A 418 -15.93 -7.42 8.93
C VAL A 418 -14.71 -6.62 8.47
N THR A 419 -14.06 -7.09 7.42
CA THR A 419 -12.81 -6.52 6.90
C THR A 419 -13.00 -5.10 6.40
N SER A 420 -12.12 -4.19 6.85
CA SER A 420 -12.15 -2.80 6.42
C SER A 420 -11.27 -2.53 5.19
N THR A 421 -11.73 -1.64 4.32
CA THR A 421 -11.01 -1.16 3.14
C THR A 421 -11.18 0.37 2.97
N PRO A 422 -10.16 1.13 2.55
CA PRO A 422 -10.29 2.57 2.36
C PRO A 422 -10.93 2.87 1.00
N ALA A 423 -11.79 3.89 0.96
CA ALA A 423 -12.17 4.56 -0.27
C ALA A 423 -10.97 5.38 -0.84
N GLY A 424 -11.15 5.96 -2.02
CA GLY A 424 -10.18 6.89 -2.60
C GLY A 424 -9.91 8.10 -1.69
N TRP A 425 -8.73 8.68 -1.81
CA TRP A 425 -8.27 9.86 -1.06
C TRP A 425 -9.25 11.03 -1.18
N ASN A 426 -9.77 11.23 -2.39
CA ASN A 426 -10.71 12.30 -2.74
C ASN A 426 -12.16 11.85 -2.78
N GLU A 427 -12.49 10.67 -2.25
CA GLU A 427 -13.81 10.08 -2.37
C GLU A 427 -14.70 10.48 -1.20
N GLY A 428 -15.61 11.45 -1.35
CA GLY A 428 -16.59 11.79 -0.32
C GLY A 428 -17.47 10.60 0.11
N ALA A 429 -18.13 10.71 1.27
CA ALA A 429 -19.05 9.65 1.72
C ALA A 429 -20.37 9.70 0.91
N PRO A 430 -20.83 8.58 0.32
CA PRO A 430 -22.12 8.53 -0.36
C PRO A 430 -23.28 8.58 0.64
N GLU A 431 -24.46 8.96 0.14
CA GLU A 431 -25.71 8.87 0.91
C GLU A 431 -25.97 7.40 1.33
N GLY A 432 -26.36 7.19 2.58
CA GLY A 432 -26.56 5.85 3.15
C GLY A 432 -25.31 5.21 3.79
N ALA A 433 -24.16 5.89 3.80
CA ALA A 433 -23.03 5.46 4.62
C ALA A 433 -23.37 5.53 6.12
N GLU A 434 -23.07 4.45 6.85
CA GLU A 434 -23.26 4.34 8.29
C GLU A 434 -22.01 4.82 9.05
N GLU A 435 -22.19 5.40 10.23
CA GLU A 435 -21.06 5.73 11.11
C GLU A 435 -20.55 4.46 11.80
N ARG A 436 -19.36 3.99 11.43
CA ARG A 436 -18.70 2.81 12.03
C ARG A 436 -17.21 3.06 12.24
N ARG A 437 -16.68 2.54 13.36
CA ARG A 437 -15.24 2.66 13.73
C ARG A 437 -14.69 4.09 13.58
N GLY A 438 -15.54 5.06 13.93
CA GLY A 438 -15.24 6.48 13.99
C GLY A 438 -15.32 7.25 12.68
N GLY A 439 -15.94 6.71 11.62
CA GLY A 439 -16.30 7.49 10.41
C GLY A 439 -17.33 6.83 9.48
N PRO A 440 -17.72 7.54 8.40
CA PRO A 440 -18.67 7.05 7.41
C PRO A 440 -18.13 5.82 6.66
N THR A 441 -18.97 4.79 6.62
CA THR A 441 -18.62 3.46 6.10
C THR A 441 -19.80 2.89 5.30
N LEU A 442 -19.52 2.27 4.16
CA LEU A 442 -20.51 1.57 3.35
C LEU A 442 -20.11 0.09 3.21
N ARG A 443 -21.07 -0.81 3.35
CA ARG A 443 -20.88 -2.23 3.08
C ARG A 443 -20.82 -2.45 1.57
N VAL A 444 -19.70 -2.98 1.07
CA VAL A 444 -19.49 -3.22 -0.36
C VAL A 444 -19.02 -4.65 -0.60
N PRO A 445 -19.32 -5.27 -1.75
CA PRO A 445 -18.66 -6.50 -2.15
C PRO A 445 -17.14 -6.35 -2.20
N GLY A 446 -16.38 -7.36 -1.77
CA GLY A 446 -14.91 -7.27 -1.69
C GLY A 446 -14.19 -7.03 -3.02
N LYS A 447 -14.86 -7.21 -4.17
CA LYS A 447 -14.35 -6.83 -5.50
C LYS A 447 -14.10 -5.32 -5.68
N TYR A 448 -14.74 -4.49 -4.85
CA TYR A 448 -14.53 -3.03 -4.80
C TYR A 448 -13.43 -2.62 -3.80
N ALA A 449 -12.86 -3.57 -3.06
CA ALA A 449 -11.91 -3.25 -2.01
C ALA A 449 -10.60 -2.70 -2.59
N SER A 450 -10.10 -1.58 -2.08
CA SER A 450 -8.81 -1.03 -2.54
C SER A 450 -7.69 -2.08 -2.54
N ARG A 451 -6.87 -2.10 -3.61
CA ARG A 451 -5.63 -2.89 -3.68
C ARG A 451 -4.53 -2.30 -2.78
N GLN A 452 -4.76 -1.11 -2.23
CA GLN A 452 -3.86 -0.39 -1.33
C GLN A 452 -4.34 -0.53 0.12
N ALA A 453 -3.40 -0.76 1.05
CA ALA A 453 -3.72 -0.93 2.47
C ALA A 453 -3.78 0.41 3.23
N ASP A 454 -4.16 1.50 2.54
CA ASP A 454 -4.06 2.86 3.08
C ASP A 454 -4.92 3.09 4.33
N ASN A 455 -4.50 4.07 5.12
CA ASN A 455 -5.30 4.65 6.19
C ASN A 455 -6.45 5.49 5.63
N THR A 456 -7.56 5.60 6.38
CA THR A 456 -8.67 6.48 5.97
C THR A 456 -8.16 7.93 5.97
N PRO A 457 -8.38 8.71 4.91
CA PRO A 457 -8.00 10.12 4.86
C PRO A 457 -8.87 11.00 5.79
N PRO A 458 -8.40 12.20 6.15
CA PRO A 458 -9.28 13.21 6.75
C PRO A 458 -10.32 13.72 5.73
N ASN A 459 -11.53 14.04 6.19
CA ASN A 459 -12.63 14.59 5.37
C ASN A 459 -12.40 16.05 4.92
N SER A 460 -11.46 16.74 5.53
CA SER A 460 -10.93 18.02 5.08
C SER A 460 -9.44 17.85 4.78
N ASP A 461 -8.95 18.61 3.82
CA ASP A 461 -7.53 18.64 3.49
C ASP A 461 -6.97 20.03 3.55
N ALA A 462 -5.65 20.08 3.57
CA ALA A 462 -4.92 21.31 3.46
C ALA A 462 -4.55 21.64 2.02
N GLU A 463 -4.80 22.89 1.65
CA GLU A 463 -4.34 23.46 0.40
C GLU A 463 -3.46 24.67 0.68
N ASP A 464 -2.58 24.94 -0.28
CA ASP A 464 -1.79 26.17 -0.28
C ASP A 464 -2.75 27.35 -0.48
N GLY A 465 -2.60 28.37 0.36
CA GLY A 465 -3.10 29.69 0.00
C GLY A 465 -2.27 30.27 -1.15
N PRO A 466 -2.64 31.44 -1.71
CA PRO A 466 -1.69 32.30 -2.42
C PRO A 466 -0.35 32.38 -1.64
N GLU A 467 0.80 32.56 -2.31
CA GLU A 467 2.16 32.49 -1.72
C GLU A 467 2.34 33.28 -0.40
N ASP A 468 1.53 34.32 -0.16
CA ASP A 468 1.55 35.17 1.04
C ASP A 468 0.44 34.90 2.08
N MET A 469 -0.36 33.83 1.91
CA MET A 469 -1.50 33.51 2.77
C MET A 469 -1.23 32.25 3.61
N PRO A 470 -1.75 32.20 4.85
CA PRO A 470 -1.58 31.05 5.72
C PRO A 470 -2.23 29.80 5.10
N TYR A 471 -1.58 28.66 5.32
CA TYR A 471 -2.13 27.33 5.09
C TYR A 471 -3.61 27.23 5.49
N ARG A 472 -4.46 26.71 4.58
CA ARG A 472 -5.91 26.69 4.77
C ARG A 472 -6.47 25.28 4.58
N ARG A 473 -7.42 24.91 5.46
CA ARG A 473 -8.24 23.71 5.24
C ARG A 473 -9.41 23.98 4.31
N ILE A 474 -9.57 23.15 3.29
CA ILE A 474 -10.80 23.11 2.49
C ILE A 474 -11.82 22.20 3.18
N PRO A 475 -13.05 22.69 3.42
CA PRO A 475 -14.13 21.84 3.91
C PRO A 475 -14.58 20.88 2.81
N GLU A 476 -14.60 19.60 3.17
CA GLU A 476 -15.24 18.47 2.47
C GLU A 476 -14.64 18.04 1.13
N ARG A 477 -14.28 16.75 1.07
CA ARG A 477 -13.93 16.04 -0.17
C ARG A 477 -15.17 15.91 -1.06
N ARG A 478 -14.99 16.09 -2.36
CA ARG A 478 -16.05 15.84 -3.35
C ARG A 478 -16.39 14.36 -3.39
N LEU A 479 -17.65 14.00 -3.56
CA LEU A 479 -18.03 12.62 -3.86
C LEU A 479 -17.67 12.34 -5.33
N GLU A 480 -16.78 11.38 -5.55
CA GLU A 480 -16.56 10.80 -6.86
C GLU A 480 -17.34 9.46 -6.94
N ARG A 481 -17.17 8.69 -8.01
CA ARG A 481 -17.73 7.33 -8.10
C ARG A 481 -16.60 6.31 -8.29
N THR A 482 -15.45 6.58 -7.67
CA THR A 482 -14.32 5.66 -7.69
C THR A 482 -14.53 4.47 -6.77
N TRP A 483 -15.32 4.64 -5.71
CA TRP A 483 -15.73 3.57 -4.80
C TRP A 483 -16.56 2.44 -5.46
N GLU A 484 -17.20 2.73 -6.60
CA GLU A 484 -17.94 1.76 -7.41
C GLU A 484 -17.05 1.03 -8.44
N GLN A 485 -15.74 1.29 -8.45
CA GLN A 485 -14.83 0.65 -9.38
C GLN A 485 -14.36 -0.70 -8.84
N GLU A 486 -14.52 -1.74 -9.64
CA GLU A 486 -13.99 -3.06 -9.30
C GLU A 486 -12.47 -3.06 -9.39
N THR A 487 -11.84 -3.22 -8.24
CA THR A 487 -10.39 -3.19 -8.04
C THR A 487 -9.81 -4.59 -8.01
N ALA A 488 -10.59 -5.63 -7.68
CA ALA A 488 -10.09 -7.00 -7.54
C ALA A 488 -11.06 -8.08 -8.00
N HIS A 489 -10.49 -9.20 -8.45
CA HIS A 489 -11.23 -10.40 -8.81
C HIS A 489 -11.27 -11.38 -7.64
N ILE A 490 -12.38 -12.10 -7.48
CA ILE A 490 -12.49 -13.23 -6.55
C ILE A 490 -11.83 -14.45 -7.21
N GLY A 491 -10.92 -15.12 -6.49
CA GLY A 491 -10.20 -16.34 -6.91
C GLY A 491 -8.74 -16.13 -7.32
N ILE A 492 -7.89 -17.15 -7.17
CA ILE A 492 -6.48 -17.17 -7.61
C ILE A 492 -6.37 -17.88 -8.96
N GLY A 493 -5.72 -17.25 -9.95
CA GLY A 493 -5.35 -17.90 -11.21
C GLY A 493 -6.44 -17.93 -12.30
N THR A 494 -6.21 -18.72 -13.34
CA THR A 494 -7.10 -18.93 -14.50
C THR A 494 -8.38 -19.63 -14.06
N GLY A 495 -9.38 -18.84 -13.69
CA GLY A 495 -10.62 -19.30 -13.03
C GLY A 495 -11.24 -18.23 -12.13
N ALA A 496 -10.48 -17.16 -11.81
CA ALA A 496 -11.04 -15.96 -11.21
C ALA A 496 -12.19 -15.43 -12.11
N ALA A 497 -13.35 -15.20 -11.50
CA ALA A 497 -14.50 -14.67 -12.23
C ALA A 497 -14.08 -13.34 -12.87
N GLN A 498 -14.12 -13.28 -14.22
CA GLN A 498 -13.95 -12.02 -14.92
C GLN A 498 -15.08 -11.12 -14.48
N SER A 499 -14.75 -10.02 -13.82
CA SER A 499 -15.74 -9.00 -13.53
C SER A 499 -16.21 -8.40 -14.84
N THR A 500 -17.48 -8.61 -15.19
CA THR A 500 -18.13 -7.74 -16.17
C THR A 500 -18.27 -6.38 -15.52
N TRP A 501 -17.38 -5.49 -15.90
CA TRP A 501 -17.32 -4.12 -15.44
C TRP A 501 -18.67 -3.42 -15.69
N ARG A 502 -19.29 -2.91 -14.62
CA ARG A 502 -20.32 -1.85 -14.64
C ARG A 502 -20.26 -1.11 -13.31
N ARG A 503 -20.11 0.22 -13.34
CA ARG A 503 -20.46 1.01 -12.14
C ARG A 503 -21.95 0.87 -11.87
N THR A 504 -22.35 0.87 -10.60
CA THR A 504 -23.74 0.67 -10.18
C THR A 504 -24.60 1.84 -10.67
N GLY A 505 -25.25 1.71 -11.84
CA GLY A 505 -26.03 2.79 -12.45
C GLY A 505 -25.46 3.38 -13.74
N GLU A 506 -24.36 2.84 -14.28
CA GLU A 506 -23.99 3.04 -15.69
C GLU A 506 -24.94 2.23 -16.58
N THR A 507 -26.14 2.75 -16.76
CA THR A 507 -27.12 2.15 -17.65
C THR A 507 -27.85 3.27 -18.36
N LEU A 508 -27.56 3.40 -19.65
CA LEU A 508 -28.45 4.13 -20.55
C LEU A 508 -29.77 3.39 -20.62
N SER A 509 -30.87 4.13 -20.73
CA SER A 509 -32.16 3.51 -21.08
C SER A 509 -32.01 2.70 -22.38
N PRO A 510 -32.81 1.63 -22.57
CA PRO A 510 -32.78 0.84 -23.80
C PRO A 510 -32.89 1.69 -25.07
N GLU A 511 -33.61 2.81 -25.00
CA GLU A 511 -33.80 3.78 -26.07
C GLU A 511 -32.52 4.57 -26.34
N GLN A 512 -31.88 5.12 -25.31
CA GLN A 512 -30.62 5.87 -25.42
C GLN A 512 -29.46 5.00 -25.92
N ALA A 513 -29.36 3.76 -25.41
CA ALA A 513 -28.34 2.82 -25.86
C ALA A 513 -28.55 2.46 -27.34
N ARG A 514 -29.80 2.27 -27.76
CA ARG A 514 -30.16 1.98 -29.15
C ARG A 514 -29.90 3.19 -30.05
N GLU A 515 -30.27 4.40 -29.65
CA GLU A 515 -30.00 5.62 -30.42
C GLU A 515 -28.49 5.81 -30.64
N LEU A 516 -27.68 5.66 -29.58
CA LEU A 516 -26.23 5.77 -29.70
C LEU A 516 -25.63 4.69 -30.61
N HIS A 517 -26.06 3.44 -30.44
CA HIS A 517 -25.64 2.33 -31.29
C HIS A 517 -26.02 2.56 -32.75
N ASP A 518 -27.27 2.98 -33.01
CA ASP A 518 -27.79 3.15 -34.35
C ASP A 518 -27.13 4.33 -35.05
N LEU A 519 -26.98 5.50 -34.41
CA LEU A 519 -26.24 6.62 -34.99
C LEU A 519 -24.79 6.26 -35.37
N TRP A 520 -24.15 5.37 -34.60
CA TRP A 520 -22.78 4.95 -34.87
C TRP A 520 -22.66 3.87 -35.95
N ASN A 521 -23.52 2.85 -35.90
CA ASN A 521 -23.39 1.62 -36.69
C ASN A 521 -24.38 1.52 -37.86
N LEU A 522 -25.57 2.13 -37.75
CA LEU A 522 -26.71 1.91 -38.65
C LEU A 522 -27.39 3.21 -39.14
N GLY A 523 -26.88 4.40 -38.80
CA GLY A 523 -27.53 5.68 -39.09
C GLY A 523 -28.95 5.83 -38.51
N SER A 524 -29.52 7.02 -38.63
CA SER A 524 -30.84 7.37 -38.07
C SER A 524 -32.03 6.59 -38.68
N ASP A 525 -31.87 6.02 -39.88
CA ASP A 525 -32.90 5.25 -40.62
C ASP A 525 -32.48 3.79 -40.93
N ARG A 526 -31.54 3.20 -40.18
CA ARG A 526 -30.98 1.84 -40.44
C ARG A 526 -30.27 1.72 -41.80
N ARG A 527 -29.65 2.81 -42.25
CA ARG A 527 -28.80 2.95 -43.45
C ARG A 527 -27.31 2.93 -43.10
N ALA A 528 -26.40 3.05 -44.07
CA ALA A 528 -25.01 3.29 -43.71
C ALA A 528 -24.88 4.64 -42.95
N PRO A 529 -24.21 4.69 -41.78
CA PRO A 529 -24.11 5.90 -40.98
C PRO A 529 -23.41 7.01 -41.76
N THR A 530 -24.00 8.21 -41.75
CA THR A 530 -23.41 9.39 -42.38
C THR A 530 -22.45 10.08 -41.42
N LYS A 531 -21.66 11.01 -41.97
CA LYS A 531 -20.80 11.86 -41.15
C LYS A 531 -21.58 12.69 -40.11
N ALA A 532 -22.80 13.11 -40.46
CA ALA A 532 -23.67 13.82 -39.54
C ALA A 532 -24.16 12.90 -38.40
N ASP A 533 -24.46 11.63 -38.71
CA ASP A 533 -24.83 10.63 -37.69
C ASP A 533 -23.68 10.37 -36.72
N TRP A 534 -22.43 10.27 -37.21
CA TRP A 534 -21.26 10.11 -36.33
C TRP A 534 -21.00 11.33 -35.45
N HIS A 535 -21.15 12.55 -35.95
CA HIS A 535 -21.04 13.75 -35.11
C HIS A 535 -22.11 13.75 -34.03
N ARG A 536 -23.36 13.45 -34.40
CA ARG A 536 -24.46 13.34 -33.42
C ARG A 536 -24.21 12.24 -32.39
N ALA A 537 -23.66 11.10 -32.79
CA ALA A 537 -23.27 10.03 -31.87
C ALA A 537 -22.17 10.47 -30.90
N LEU A 538 -21.17 11.23 -31.36
CA LEU A 538 -20.10 11.76 -30.51
C LEU A 538 -20.60 12.84 -29.56
N ASP A 539 -21.51 13.72 -30.01
CA ASP A 539 -22.18 14.71 -29.17
C ASP A 539 -23.01 14.04 -28.08
N LEU A 540 -23.82 13.03 -28.45
CA LEU A 540 -24.66 12.26 -27.54
C LEU A 540 -23.82 11.48 -26.52
N ALA A 541 -22.75 10.82 -26.97
CA ALA A 541 -21.80 10.13 -26.09
C ALA A 541 -21.07 11.12 -25.16
N GLY A 542 -20.72 12.31 -25.66
CA GLY A 542 -20.16 13.40 -24.86
C GLY A 542 -21.12 13.89 -23.78
N GLN A 543 -22.41 14.04 -24.11
CA GLN A 543 -23.47 14.39 -23.14
C GLN A 543 -23.65 13.30 -22.10
N TYR A 544 -23.73 12.03 -22.50
CA TYR A 544 -23.83 10.91 -21.56
C TYR A 544 -22.62 10.83 -20.64
N HIS A 545 -21.42 11.10 -21.16
CA HIS A 545 -20.21 11.16 -20.36
C HIS A 545 -20.22 12.31 -19.34
N THR A 546 -20.56 13.52 -19.79
CA THR A 546 -20.45 14.74 -18.99
C THR A 546 -21.63 14.95 -18.03
N GLN A 547 -22.85 14.63 -18.44
CA GLN A 547 -24.08 14.92 -17.69
C GLN A 547 -24.59 13.71 -16.91
N GLN A 548 -24.41 12.50 -17.44
CA GLN A 548 -24.90 11.26 -16.82
C GLN A 548 -23.77 10.41 -16.21
N GLY A 549 -22.53 10.89 -16.29
CA GLY A 549 -21.36 10.23 -15.68
C GLY A 549 -20.96 8.91 -16.34
N MET A 550 -21.42 8.64 -17.58
CA MET A 550 -21.11 7.41 -18.31
C MET A 550 -19.64 7.35 -18.69
N THR A 551 -19.00 6.21 -18.50
CA THR A 551 -17.59 6.00 -18.83
C THR A 551 -17.39 5.61 -20.31
N TYR A 552 -16.21 5.91 -20.85
CA TYR A 552 -15.87 5.58 -22.24
C TYR A 552 -15.87 4.08 -22.54
N GLU A 553 -15.67 3.25 -21.52
CA GLU A 553 -15.72 1.79 -21.67
C GLU A 553 -17.16 1.29 -21.87
N TYR A 554 -18.14 1.92 -21.22
CA TYR A 554 -19.56 1.61 -21.37
C TYR A 554 -20.05 2.10 -22.72
N LEU A 555 -19.79 3.38 -23.01
CA LEU A 555 -20.18 4.02 -24.27
C LEU A 555 -19.52 3.34 -25.48
N GLY A 556 -18.23 2.97 -25.36
CA GLY A 556 -17.52 2.18 -26.37
C GLY A 556 -18.14 0.80 -26.57
N GLY A 557 -18.51 0.12 -25.48
CA GLY A 557 -19.24 -1.15 -25.52
C GLY A 557 -20.59 -1.04 -26.24
N VAL A 558 -21.37 0.01 -25.98
CA VAL A 558 -22.66 0.27 -26.64
C VAL A 558 -22.50 0.35 -28.16
N VAL A 559 -21.40 0.93 -28.65
CA VAL A 559 -21.17 1.09 -30.10
C VAL A 559 -20.23 0.03 -30.71
N GLY A 560 -19.75 -0.94 -29.92
CA GLY A 560 -18.82 -1.98 -30.38
C GLY A 560 -17.42 -1.46 -30.70
N ARG A 561 -16.95 -0.40 -30.02
CA ARG A 561 -15.64 0.22 -30.24
C ARG A 561 -14.76 0.16 -28.99
N HIS A 562 -13.45 0.05 -29.21
CA HIS A 562 -12.47 0.08 -28.12
C HIS A 562 -12.59 1.37 -27.30
N PRO A 563 -12.62 1.30 -25.95
CA PRO A 563 -12.89 2.43 -25.05
C PRO A 563 -11.99 3.64 -25.30
N GLU A 564 -10.66 3.43 -25.37
CA GLU A 564 -9.68 4.50 -25.54
C GLU A 564 -9.82 5.23 -26.88
N LYS A 565 -10.11 4.48 -27.95
CA LYS A 565 -10.28 5.06 -29.29
C LYS A 565 -11.56 5.89 -29.34
N PHE A 566 -12.65 5.36 -28.78
CA PHE A 566 -13.93 6.07 -28.74
C PHE A 566 -13.86 7.31 -27.85
N GLY A 567 -13.28 7.19 -26.64
CA GLY A 567 -13.06 8.31 -25.74
C GLY A 567 -12.17 9.41 -26.32
N SER A 568 -11.10 9.05 -27.04
CA SER A 568 -10.25 10.01 -27.75
C SER A 568 -11.03 10.78 -28.82
N MET A 569 -11.92 10.10 -29.57
CA MET A 569 -12.77 10.74 -30.58
C MET A 569 -13.79 11.69 -29.94
N ILE A 570 -14.40 11.31 -28.83
CA ILE A 570 -15.33 12.18 -28.07
C ILE A 570 -14.59 13.42 -27.57
N ALA A 571 -13.46 13.24 -26.87
CA ALA A 571 -12.68 14.35 -26.33
C ALA A 571 -12.20 15.31 -27.42
N LYS A 572 -11.73 14.77 -28.55
CA LYS A 572 -11.33 15.58 -29.71
C LYS A 572 -12.52 16.33 -30.32
N HIS A 573 -13.68 15.67 -30.45
CA HIS A 573 -14.88 16.28 -31.01
C HIS A 573 -15.42 17.42 -30.13
N LEU A 574 -15.44 17.23 -28.80
CA LEU A 574 -15.84 18.24 -27.84
C LEU A 574 -14.91 19.47 -27.84
N LYS A 575 -13.60 19.25 -28.06
CA LYS A 575 -12.60 20.32 -28.07
C LYS A 575 -12.54 21.08 -29.40
N GLU A 576 -12.64 20.38 -30.52
CA GLU A 576 -12.34 20.92 -31.86
C GLU A 576 -13.57 21.04 -32.78
N GLY A 577 -14.74 20.54 -32.34
CA GLY A 577 -15.97 20.52 -33.14
C GLY A 577 -15.96 19.53 -34.31
N PRO A 578 -16.98 19.56 -35.19
CA PRO A 578 -17.05 18.71 -36.36
C PRO A 578 -16.03 19.12 -37.43
N GLN A 579 -14.87 18.44 -37.47
CA GLN A 579 -13.87 18.72 -38.50
C GLN A 579 -14.32 18.25 -39.89
N ARG A 580 -14.29 19.16 -40.86
CA ARG A 580 -14.42 18.82 -42.28
C ARG A 580 -13.13 18.09 -42.69
N HIS A 581 -13.20 16.78 -42.94
CA HIS A 581 -12.13 16.04 -43.58
C HIS A 581 -11.94 16.65 -44.97
N VAL A 582 -11.02 17.60 -45.08
CA VAL A 582 -10.49 18.02 -46.36
C VAL A 582 -9.52 16.91 -46.73
N PRO A 583 -9.80 16.09 -47.75
CA PRO A 583 -8.77 15.22 -48.26
C PRO A 583 -7.66 16.16 -48.73
N THR A 584 -6.53 16.17 -48.03
CA THR A 584 -5.30 16.73 -48.56
C THR A 584 -5.06 15.99 -49.86
N ARG A 585 -5.39 16.66 -50.97
CA ARG A 585 -5.01 16.25 -52.32
C ARG A 585 -3.57 15.79 -52.23
N SER A 586 -3.37 14.55 -52.64
CA SER A 586 -2.09 13.88 -52.76
C SER A 586 -0.95 14.85 -53.08
N SER A 587 -0.19 15.25 -52.07
CA SER A 587 1.25 15.32 -52.23
C SER A 587 1.71 13.86 -52.29
N LYS A 588 1.46 13.23 -53.45
CA LYS A 588 2.39 12.23 -53.97
C LYS A 588 3.71 12.98 -54.13
N ILE A 589 4.44 13.09 -53.03
CA ILE A 589 5.89 13.13 -53.10
C ILE A 589 6.20 11.77 -53.71
N GLU A 590 6.64 11.78 -54.97
CA GLU A 590 7.28 10.62 -55.58
C GLU A 590 8.21 10.03 -54.52
N SER A 591 7.98 8.76 -54.20
CA SER A 591 8.83 7.99 -53.32
C SER A 591 10.21 7.92 -53.96
N ARG A 592 11.04 8.94 -53.73
CA ARG A 592 12.49 8.73 -53.72
C ARG A 592 12.71 7.58 -52.73
N PRO A 593 13.46 6.53 -53.11
CA PRO A 593 13.73 5.44 -52.20
C PRO A 593 14.49 6.03 -51.01
N ARG A 594 13.77 6.24 -49.90
CA ARG A 594 14.40 6.58 -48.63
C ARG A 594 15.25 5.36 -48.29
N LYS A 595 16.58 5.49 -48.41
CA LYS A 595 17.52 4.66 -47.68
C LYS A 595 17.08 4.74 -46.22
N ARG A 596 16.35 3.71 -45.77
CA ARG A 596 16.10 3.47 -44.36
C ARG A 596 17.47 3.21 -43.75
N VAL A 597 17.99 4.21 -43.05
CA VAL A 597 18.94 3.94 -41.97
C VAL A 597 18.17 3.08 -40.97
N LYS A 598 18.55 1.80 -40.90
CA LYS A 598 18.09 0.85 -39.89
C LYS A 598 18.65 1.32 -38.54
N THR A 599 17.95 2.21 -37.86
CA THR A 599 18.06 2.28 -36.40
C THR A 599 17.16 1.21 -35.81
N ALA A 600 17.74 0.45 -34.88
CA ALA A 600 17.22 -0.75 -34.26
C ALA A 600 15.81 -0.55 -33.69
N ALA A 601 14.79 -0.98 -34.44
CA ALA A 601 13.48 -1.28 -33.91
C ALA A 601 13.47 -2.78 -33.59
N GLU A 602 13.68 -3.10 -32.33
CA GLU A 602 13.68 -4.46 -31.79
C GLU A 602 12.35 -5.20 -32.06
N ASP A 603 12.44 -6.28 -32.83
CA ASP A 603 11.91 -7.63 -32.54
C ASP A 603 10.46 -7.78 -31.99
N LYS A 604 9.51 -6.96 -32.42
CA LYS A 604 8.07 -7.24 -32.20
C LYS A 604 7.30 -7.45 -33.50
N GLN A 605 7.74 -8.42 -34.30
CA GLN A 605 6.85 -9.12 -35.24
C GLN A 605 7.01 -10.62 -35.04
N PHE A 606 6.09 -11.20 -34.25
CA PHE A 606 5.89 -12.65 -34.25
C PHE A 606 5.32 -13.06 -35.61
N ILE A 607 6.20 -13.38 -36.56
CA ILE A 607 5.80 -14.10 -37.77
C ILE A 607 5.29 -15.47 -37.30
N LYS A 608 4.02 -15.78 -37.59
CA LYS A 608 3.47 -17.13 -37.40
C LYS A 608 4.32 -18.05 -38.28
N GLY A 609 5.13 -18.88 -37.63
CA GLY A 609 5.98 -19.84 -38.30
C GLY A 609 5.21 -20.93 -39.03
N GLY A 610 5.86 -21.62 -39.96
CA GLY A 610 5.36 -22.90 -40.46
C GLY A 610 5.49 -24.00 -39.40
N LYS A 611 4.67 -25.05 -39.49
CA LYS A 611 4.83 -26.24 -38.64
C LYS A 611 6.18 -26.89 -38.89
N ILE A 612 6.78 -27.50 -37.86
CA ILE A 612 7.99 -28.30 -38.01
C ILE A 612 7.75 -29.44 -39.02
N ASP A 613 8.55 -29.45 -40.08
CA ASP A 613 8.55 -30.48 -41.12
C ASP A 613 9.46 -31.65 -40.72
N ASP A 614 9.59 -32.65 -41.58
CA ASP A 614 10.37 -33.85 -41.27
C ASP A 614 11.88 -33.56 -41.22
N ASP A 615 12.38 -32.56 -41.95
CA ASP A 615 13.78 -32.12 -41.89
C ASP A 615 14.10 -31.47 -40.53
N GLY A 616 13.20 -30.60 -40.04
CA GLY A 616 13.30 -29.99 -38.72
C GLY A 616 13.22 -31.03 -37.59
N LYS A 617 12.34 -32.03 -37.72
CA LYS A 617 12.27 -33.16 -36.78
C LYS A 617 13.55 -33.99 -36.81
N ALA A 618 14.05 -34.33 -37.99
CA ALA A 618 15.29 -35.10 -38.14
C ALA A 618 16.49 -34.36 -37.53
N ALA A 619 16.57 -33.03 -37.71
CA ALA A 619 17.62 -32.20 -37.12
C ALA A 619 17.59 -32.19 -35.58
N LEU A 620 16.40 -32.17 -34.98
CA LEU A 620 16.25 -32.27 -33.52
C LEU A 620 16.54 -33.70 -33.02
N THR A 621 16.03 -34.72 -33.70
CA THR A 621 16.29 -36.14 -33.38
C THR A 621 17.77 -36.45 -33.39
N ALA A 622 18.52 -35.98 -34.40
CA ALA A 622 19.97 -36.22 -34.49
C ALA A 622 20.74 -35.67 -33.28
N VAL A 623 20.36 -34.49 -32.78
CA VAL A 623 20.97 -33.90 -31.57
C VAL A 623 20.59 -34.71 -30.33
N ILE A 624 19.33 -35.12 -30.23
CA ILE A 624 18.82 -35.90 -29.08
C ILE A 624 19.47 -37.28 -29.02
N GLU A 625 19.55 -38.01 -30.14
CA GLU A 625 20.16 -39.34 -30.22
C GLU A 625 21.65 -39.31 -29.89
N ARG A 626 22.36 -38.28 -30.34
CA ARG A 626 23.78 -38.09 -30.00
C ARG A 626 24.00 -37.87 -28.49
N LEU A 627 23.08 -37.19 -27.83
CA LEU A 627 23.18 -36.87 -26.39
C LEU A 627 22.52 -37.93 -25.48
N LEU A 628 21.76 -38.86 -26.06
CA LEU A 628 21.00 -39.90 -25.37
C LEU A 628 21.80 -40.70 -24.33
N PRO A 629 23.04 -41.15 -24.60
CA PRO A 629 23.77 -41.98 -23.64
C PRO A 629 24.24 -41.21 -22.39
N ARG A 630 24.26 -39.87 -22.44
CA ARG A 630 24.91 -39.02 -21.44
C ARG A 630 23.98 -37.98 -20.81
N ASN A 631 22.71 -37.92 -21.21
CA ASN A 631 21.78 -36.91 -20.75
C ASN A 631 20.40 -37.49 -20.40
N SER A 632 20.00 -37.33 -19.14
CA SER A 632 18.72 -37.84 -18.63
C SER A 632 17.50 -37.21 -19.32
N TRP A 633 17.59 -35.94 -19.73
CA TRP A 633 16.49 -35.30 -20.47
C TRP A 633 16.25 -35.95 -21.82
N CYS A 634 17.32 -36.32 -22.54
CA CYS A 634 17.23 -37.03 -23.81
C CYS A 634 16.68 -38.45 -23.63
N GLN A 635 17.05 -39.14 -22.54
CA GLN A 635 16.52 -40.46 -22.19
C GLN A 635 15.00 -40.39 -21.93
N ASP A 636 14.55 -39.39 -21.17
CA ASP A 636 13.13 -39.15 -20.90
C ASP A 636 12.35 -38.80 -22.18
N TRP A 637 12.97 -38.06 -23.12
CA TRP A 637 12.39 -37.79 -24.44
C TRP A 637 12.23 -39.07 -25.26
N LYS A 638 13.26 -39.92 -25.31
CA LYS A 638 13.21 -41.19 -26.07
C LYS A 638 12.17 -42.15 -25.50
N GLN A 639 12.08 -42.25 -24.17
CA GLN A 639 11.06 -43.06 -23.51
C GLN A 639 9.64 -42.62 -23.92
N ARG A 640 9.38 -41.31 -24.05
CA ARG A 640 8.08 -40.80 -24.50
C ARG A 640 7.85 -40.93 -25.98
N HIS A 641 8.89 -40.71 -26.77
CA HIS A 641 8.83 -40.88 -28.20
C HIS A 641 8.45 -42.33 -28.56
N ASP A 642 8.95 -43.30 -27.78
CA ASP A 642 8.67 -44.72 -27.98
C ASP A 642 7.36 -45.18 -27.31
N ALA A 643 7.01 -44.66 -26.11
CA ALA A 643 5.84 -45.10 -25.34
C ALA A 643 4.56 -44.26 -25.55
N GLY A 644 4.66 -43.09 -26.19
CA GLY A 644 3.54 -42.20 -26.50
C GLY A 644 2.81 -41.56 -25.31
N THR A 645 3.27 -41.76 -24.07
CA THR A 645 2.60 -41.32 -22.84
C THR A 645 3.60 -40.83 -21.77
N GLY A 646 3.26 -39.76 -21.02
CA GLY A 646 4.09 -39.23 -19.93
C GLY A 646 3.88 -37.72 -19.63
N PRO A 647 4.30 -37.20 -18.46
CA PRO A 647 4.01 -35.83 -17.98
C PRO A 647 4.96 -34.76 -18.55
N ASP A 648 4.58 -33.80 -19.39
CA ASP A 648 5.45 -32.81 -20.09
C ASP A 648 6.91 -32.61 -19.59
N LEU A 649 7.87 -32.74 -20.51
CA LEU A 649 9.28 -32.48 -20.25
C LEU A 649 9.51 -31.00 -19.98
N ASN A 650 10.41 -30.68 -19.03
CA ASN A 650 10.78 -29.30 -18.76
C ASN A 650 11.83 -28.83 -19.79
N PRO A 651 11.49 -27.90 -20.71
CA PRO A 651 12.40 -27.50 -21.77
C PRO A 651 13.64 -26.77 -21.23
N ILE A 652 13.58 -26.06 -20.10
CA ILE A 652 14.74 -25.34 -19.54
C ILE A 652 15.88 -26.30 -19.18
N LYS A 653 15.54 -27.54 -18.81
CA LYS A 653 16.51 -28.59 -18.45
C LYS A 653 17.11 -29.30 -19.67
N ALA A 654 16.65 -28.99 -20.88
CA ALA A 654 17.23 -29.56 -22.09
C ALA A 654 18.72 -29.17 -22.23
N PRO A 655 19.55 -30.04 -22.82
CA PRO A 655 20.97 -29.77 -23.07
C PRO A 655 21.16 -28.48 -23.86
N ASP A 656 22.27 -27.77 -23.60
CA ASP A 656 22.60 -26.50 -24.26
C ASP A 656 22.67 -26.65 -25.78
N GLU A 657 23.21 -27.75 -26.26
CA GLU A 657 23.30 -28.05 -27.69
C GLU A 657 21.92 -28.23 -28.34
N LEU A 658 20.96 -28.83 -27.63
CA LEU A 658 19.58 -28.95 -28.10
C LEU A 658 18.86 -27.59 -28.06
N GLN A 659 19.08 -26.80 -27.01
CA GLN A 659 18.54 -25.45 -26.88
C GLN A 659 19.04 -24.51 -27.99
N LEU A 660 20.32 -24.61 -28.33
CA LEU A 660 20.92 -23.91 -29.44
C LEU A 660 20.27 -24.32 -30.76
N LYS A 661 20.11 -25.62 -31.00
CA LYS A 661 19.48 -26.12 -32.24
C LYS A 661 18.03 -25.69 -32.39
N ILE A 662 17.26 -25.66 -31.31
CA ILE A 662 15.88 -25.16 -31.31
C ILE A 662 15.84 -23.67 -31.67
N ALA A 663 16.78 -22.87 -31.16
CA ALA A 663 16.87 -21.45 -31.46
C ALA A 663 17.25 -21.21 -32.95
N GLU A 664 18.20 -21.97 -33.49
CA GLU A 664 18.56 -21.96 -34.93
C GLU A 664 17.35 -22.29 -35.81
N LEU A 665 16.67 -23.41 -35.54
CA LEU A 665 15.50 -23.84 -36.31
C LEU A 665 14.35 -22.81 -36.26
N ARG A 666 14.21 -22.07 -35.15
CA ARG A 666 13.24 -20.99 -35.03
C ARG A 666 13.62 -19.76 -35.86
N GLU A 667 14.89 -19.40 -35.91
CA GLU A 667 15.37 -18.19 -36.58
C GLU A 667 15.58 -18.41 -38.08
N ASP A 668 16.25 -19.50 -38.46
CA ASP A 668 16.68 -19.77 -39.84
C ASP A 668 15.54 -20.33 -40.71
N HIS A 669 14.70 -21.20 -40.12
CA HIS A 669 13.60 -21.87 -40.83
C HIS A 669 12.22 -21.33 -40.45
N GLY A 670 12.15 -20.47 -39.42
CA GLY A 670 10.92 -19.83 -39.00
C GLY A 670 9.90 -20.78 -38.36
N TYR A 671 10.26 -21.99 -37.90
CA TYR A 671 9.26 -22.97 -37.40
C TYR A 671 8.50 -22.47 -36.16
N ASP A 672 7.20 -22.74 -36.08
CA ASP A 672 6.36 -22.33 -34.95
C ASP A 672 6.68 -23.12 -33.66
N VAL A 673 6.69 -22.40 -32.54
CA VAL A 673 7.06 -22.98 -31.24
C VAL A 673 6.08 -24.06 -30.74
N PRO A 674 4.75 -23.93 -30.93
CA PRO A 674 3.81 -25.00 -30.59
C PRO A 674 4.16 -26.34 -31.27
N SER A 675 4.42 -26.36 -32.58
CA SER A 675 4.74 -27.59 -33.32
C SER A 675 6.06 -28.23 -32.86
N MET A 676 7.09 -27.42 -32.59
CA MET A 676 8.34 -27.91 -31.97
C MET A 676 8.12 -28.43 -30.55
N SER A 677 7.24 -27.78 -29.77
CA SER A 677 6.96 -28.16 -28.39
C SER A 677 6.22 -29.47 -28.29
N GLN A 678 5.28 -29.72 -29.21
CA GLN A 678 4.58 -31.00 -29.35
C GLN A 678 5.57 -32.12 -29.71
N PHE A 679 6.46 -31.89 -30.67
CA PHE A 679 7.49 -32.87 -31.03
C PHE A 679 8.47 -33.16 -29.88
N LEU A 680 8.79 -32.15 -29.07
CA LEU A 680 9.68 -32.28 -27.91
C LEU A 680 8.97 -32.74 -26.64
N TYR A 681 7.65 -32.96 -26.65
CA TYR A 681 6.83 -33.31 -25.48
C TYR A 681 6.98 -32.32 -24.31
N THR A 682 6.99 -31.01 -24.60
CA THR A 682 7.23 -29.92 -23.61
C THR A 682 5.98 -29.07 -23.30
N GLY A 683 4.81 -29.55 -23.75
CA GLY A 683 3.49 -28.95 -23.57
C GLY A 683 2.80 -28.56 -24.88
N GLU A 684 1.47 -28.55 -24.89
CA GLU A 684 0.65 -28.38 -26.11
C GLU A 684 0.75 -26.98 -26.75
N ASN A 685 0.88 -25.93 -25.93
CA ASN A 685 0.85 -24.53 -26.37
C ASN A 685 2.25 -23.92 -26.62
N GLY A 686 3.32 -24.62 -26.22
CA GLY A 686 4.70 -24.18 -26.40
C GLY A 686 5.18 -23.05 -25.49
N ASP A 687 4.40 -22.61 -24.50
CA ASP A 687 4.76 -21.48 -23.62
C ASP A 687 6.04 -21.73 -22.81
N ASN A 688 6.22 -22.96 -22.32
CA ASN A 688 7.43 -23.35 -21.60
C ASN A 688 8.64 -23.35 -22.53
N LEU A 689 8.47 -23.80 -23.77
CA LEU A 689 9.53 -23.82 -24.78
C LEU A 689 9.89 -22.39 -25.22
N ARG A 690 8.91 -21.50 -25.40
CA ARG A 690 9.14 -20.07 -25.68
C ARG A 690 10.01 -19.42 -24.59
N LYS A 691 9.68 -19.66 -23.32
CA LYS A 691 10.46 -19.16 -22.18
C LYS A 691 11.89 -19.71 -22.19
N ALA A 692 12.07 -20.98 -22.51
CA ALA A 692 13.40 -21.60 -22.58
C ALA A 692 14.25 -21.03 -23.73
N ILE A 693 13.66 -20.84 -24.92
CA ILE A 693 14.32 -20.19 -26.06
C ILE A 693 14.75 -18.77 -25.69
N SER A 694 13.85 -17.95 -25.11
CA SER A 694 14.19 -16.57 -24.76
C SER A 694 15.25 -16.47 -23.66
N ARG A 695 15.24 -17.38 -22.67
CA ARG A 695 16.16 -17.31 -21.52
C ARG A 695 17.53 -17.91 -21.80
N LYS A 696 17.59 -18.97 -22.61
CA LYS A 696 18.78 -19.81 -22.80
C LYS A 696 19.16 -19.97 -24.28
N GLY A 697 18.21 -20.35 -25.13
CA GLY A 697 18.45 -20.56 -26.57
C GLY A 697 19.01 -19.34 -27.29
N LYS A 698 18.39 -18.15 -27.12
CA LYS A 698 18.84 -16.90 -27.76
C LYS A 698 20.26 -16.51 -27.33
N LYS A 699 20.55 -16.63 -26.02
CA LYS A 699 21.90 -16.35 -25.49
C LYS A 699 22.98 -17.26 -26.07
N LEU A 700 22.67 -18.56 -26.24
CA LEU A 700 23.61 -19.52 -26.83
C LEU A 700 23.84 -19.24 -28.32
N LEU A 701 22.79 -18.85 -29.04
CA LEU A 701 22.85 -18.48 -30.46
C LEU A 701 23.68 -17.21 -30.69
N ASP A 702 23.45 -16.18 -29.88
CA ASP A 702 24.21 -14.93 -29.90
C ASP A 702 25.68 -15.17 -29.53
N ALA A 703 25.95 -15.99 -28.50
CA ALA A 703 27.30 -16.38 -28.12
C ALA A 703 28.03 -17.11 -29.26
N ARG A 704 27.38 -18.06 -29.94
CA ARG A 704 27.97 -18.77 -31.09
C ARG A 704 28.32 -17.82 -32.23
N ARG A 705 27.47 -16.83 -32.53
CA ARG A 705 27.73 -15.80 -33.54
C ARG A 705 28.94 -14.94 -33.21
N SER A 706 29.12 -14.59 -31.94
CA SER A 706 30.30 -13.84 -31.48
C SER A 706 31.60 -14.65 -31.57
N THR A 707 31.53 -15.99 -31.60
CA THR A 707 32.70 -16.86 -31.74
C THR A 707 33.07 -17.17 -33.19
N THR A 708 32.12 -17.11 -34.14
CA THR A 708 32.35 -17.38 -35.57
C THR A 708 32.59 -16.14 -36.44
N GLY A 709 32.42 -14.92 -35.93
CA GLY A 709 32.67 -13.67 -36.65
C GLY A 709 33.88 -12.89 -36.11
N GLY A 710 34.98 -12.83 -36.86
CA GLY A 710 35.99 -11.77 -36.68
C GLY A 710 35.74 -10.57 -37.61
N PRO A 711 36.55 -9.50 -37.49
CA PRO A 711 36.47 -8.51 -36.41
C PRO A 711 35.18 -7.67 -36.49
N ALA A 712 34.80 -7.06 -35.37
CA ALA A 712 33.72 -6.06 -35.33
C ALA A 712 34.01 -4.92 -36.32
N PRO A 713 32.98 -4.32 -36.97
CA PRO A 713 33.18 -3.08 -37.70
C PRO A 713 33.71 -2.05 -36.71
N VAL A 714 34.86 -1.47 -37.06
CA VAL A 714 35.37 -0.27 -36.39
C VAL A 714 34.33 0.83 -36.61
N ASP A 715 33.74 1.32 -35.52
CA ASP A 715 33.02 2.59 -35.54
C ASP A 715 34.07 3.69 -35.83
N TYR A 716 34.09 4.17 -37.07
CA TYR A 716 34.78 5.40 -37.42
C TYR A 716 33.87 6.56 -37.05
N ASP A 717 34.06 7.12 -35.86
CA ASP A 717 33.73 8.51 -35.60
C ASP A 717 34.73 9.38 -36.36
N GLY A 718 34.22 10.18 -37.31
CA GLY A 718 35.05 11.04 -38.14
C GLY A 718 34.21 11.97 -39.00
N ASP A 719 33.63 13.00 -38.37
CA ASP A 719 33.34 14.25 -39.08
C ASP A 719 34.66 14.90 -39.48
N THR A 720 34.98 14.93 -40.78
CA THR A 720 35.77 16.04 -41.37
C THR A 720 35.55 16.13 -42.88
N GLU A 721 34.94 17.25 -43.27
CA GLU A 721 35.03 18.02 -44.52
C GLU A 721 35.34 17.33 -45.86
N MET A 722 34.54 17.64 -46.89
CA MET A 722 34.91 18.63 -47.92
C MET A 722 33.91 18.57 -49.09
N ALA A 723 33.08 19.61 -49.21
CA ALA A 723 32.63 20.08 -50.51
C ALA A 723 33.65 21.12 -50.99
N GLY A 724 34.54 20.65 -51.86
CA GLY A 724 35.55 21.43 -52.56
C GLY A 724 35.84 20.83 -53.94
N LEU A 725 34.78 20.40 -54.65
CA LEU A 725 34.47 20.53 -56.09
C LEU A 725 33.41 19.51 -56.50
#